data_AF-A0A3G9DK58-F1
#
_entry.id   AF-A0A3G9DK58-F1
#
_cell.length_a   1.000
_cell.length_b   1.000
_cell.length_c   1.000
_cell.angle_alpha   90.00
_cell.angle_beta   90.00
_cell.angle_gamma   90.00
#
_symmetry.space_group_name_H-M   'P 1'
#
loop_
_entity.id
_entity.type
_entity.pdbx_description
1 polymer ?
#
loop_
_entity_poly.entity_id
_entity_poly.type
_entity_poly.pdbx_seq_one_letter_code
_entity_poly.pdbx_strand_id
1 'polypeptide(L)'
;SVTSPYNADFDGDEMNLHVPQSEETRAEVKELCLVPLNIVSPQKNGPLMGIVQDSLAGVYKLCRRDTFLTKEQVMNSMLWVPNWDGVIPQPAILKPRPRWTGKQIISMVIPKEVSLHNPTDKKEDAPLKDEGLLIQAGQLMYGLLTKKNVGAAAGGIVHVSYNELGPEGSMAFLNGVQQVVTYWLLNNGHSIGIGDTIPDKATIEKVQVHIDEEKAEVARLTAQATANELEALPGMNVRATFENKVSMALNQARDKAGTTTQKSLKDSNNAVTMASSGSKGSSINISQMTALVGQQIVEGKRIPFGFKYRTLPHFTKDDYSPEARGFVENSYLRGLTPTEFFFHAMAGREGLIDTAVKTAETGYIQRRLVKALEDLSARYDGTVRNSLGDIVQFLYGEDGLDAMCIEKQKLGILNMSDAAFEKKYRLDLANPPEWFKQDYEFGNELTGDKPSMALLDAEWDALLKDRRVIRAINKSKMNEEMMQLPLNITRIVESAKRVFNVKANDRSNLRPSDVIPAVQNMLANMKIVRGSDPISLEADANASILFKGLLRSRLAFKEVVKEHRMNKLAFDHVLGELQNRWDRAFVNPGEMVGVLAAQSIGEPATQMTLNTFHFAGVSSKNVTLGVPRLKEILNLAKNIKTPSMAVYLNTPLAKQEQAKKLRSMVEYTNLRSVTSVTEIYYDPDIQSTNIPEDMDMVESYFLIPDDTQADPS
;
A
#
# COMPACT_ATOMS: atom_id res chain seq x y z
N SER A 1 -20.09 9.18 5.94
CA SER A 1 -18.70 8.98 6.43
C SER A 1 -18.57 8.01 7.59
N VAL A 2 -19.52 7.94 8.53
CA VAL A 2 -19.48 6.99 9.66
C VAL A 2 -19.92 5.55 9.28
N THR A 3 -20.50 5.36 8.10
CA THR A 3 -20.88 4.02 7.59
C THR A 3 -19.67 3.08 7.44
N SER A 4 -18.50 3.63 7.07
CA SER A 4 -17.28 2.85 6.86
C SER A 4 -16.78 2.11 8.11
N PRO A 5 -16.57 2.77 9.28
CA PRO A 5 -16.13 2.06 10.48
C PRO A 5 -17.15 1.06 11.04
N TYR A 6 -18.45 1.29 10.83
CA TYR A 6 -19.48 0.31 11.20
C TYR A 6 -19.62 -0.84 10.20
N ASN A 7 -19.00 -0.72 9.02
CA ASN A 7 -19.19 -1.63 7.90
C ASN A 7 -20.67 -1.92 7.62
N ALA A 8 -21.49 -0.88 7.74
CA ALA A 8 -22.94 -0.93 7.56
C ALA A 8 -23.35 -0.21 6.27
N ASP A 9 -24.44 -0.65 5.69
CA ASP A 9 -25.15 0.06 4.65
C ASP A 9 -26.60 0.38 5.08
N PHE A 10 -27.48 0.67 4.12
CA PHE A 10 -28.85 1.11 4.38
C PHE A 10 -29.87 0.22 3.64
N ASP A 11 -29.53 -1.04 3.39
CA ASP A 11 -30.43 -2.00 2.71
C ASP A 11 -31.34 -2.79 3.68
N GLY A 12 -31.23 -2.52 4.99
CA GLY A 12 -32.01 -3.18 6.05
C GLY A 12 -31.25 -3.38 7.36
N ASP A 13 -29.99 -2.94 7.44
CA ASP A 13 -29.16 -3.04 8.64
C ASP A 13 -29.81 -2.44 9.89
N GLU A 14 -29.71 -3.18 11.00
CA GLU A 14 -30.17 -2.76 12.33
C GLU A 14 -28.97 -2.45 13.25
N MET A 15 -29.06 -1.37 14.03
CA MET A 15 -28.03 -0.98 14.99
C MET A 15 -28.60 -0.87 16.40
N ASN A 16 -27.85 -1.36 17.39
CA ASN A 16 -28.23 -1.25 18.79
C ASN A 16 -27.76 0.09 19.39
N LEU A 17 -28.61 0.69 20.21
CA LEU A 17 -28.30 1.91 20.96
C LEU A 17 -28.34 1.62 22.47
N HIS A 18 -27.26 1.97 23.17
CA HIS A 18 -27.15 1.83 24.61
C HIS A 18 -27.03 3.21 25.26
N VAL A 19 -27.83 3.46 26.31
CA VAL A 19 -27.84 4.75 27.02
C VAL A 19 -27.09 4.62 28.35
N PRO A 20 -25.98 5.35 28.56
CA PRO A 20 -25.25 5.34 29.84
C PRO A 20 -26.14 5.88 30.97
N GLN A 21 -26.18 5.19 32.11
CA GLN A 21 -27.07 5.52 33.22
C GLN A 21 -26.40 6.37 34.30
N SER A 22 -25.07 6.27 34.45
CA SER A 22 -24.30 7.05 35.42
C SER A 22 -23.58 8.21 34.75
N GLU A 23 -23.31 9.26 35.52
CA GLU A 23 -22.52 10.41 35.07
C GLU A 23 -21.07 10.01 34.74
N GLU A 24 -20.51 9.07 35.49
CA GLU A 24 -19.16 8.54 35.26
C GLU A 24 -19.05 7.81 33.91
N THR A 25 -19.96 6.88 33.62
CA THR A 25 -19.98 6.19 32.32
C THR A 25 -20.33 7.16 31.19
N ARG A 26 -21.15 8.19 31.44
CA ARG A 26 -21.40 9.24 30.43
C ARG A 26 -20.13 10.02 30.11
N ALA A 27 -19.31 10.33 31.12
CA ALA A 27 -18.02 10.99 30.92
C ALA A 27 -17.05 10.06 30.16
N GLU A 28 -16.96 8.79 30.53
CA GLU A 28 -16.12 7.79 29.85
C GLU A 28 -16.45 7.68 28.36
N VAL A 29 -17.73 7.49 28.01
CA VAL A 29 -18.17 7.38 26.61
C VAL A 29 -17.90 8.69 25.84
N LYS A 30 -18.05 9.84 26.49
CA LYS A 30 -17.83 11.15 25.87
C LYS A 30 -16.35 11.44 25.60
N GLU A 31 -15.47 11.10 26.54
CA GLU A 31 -14.04 11.45 26.47
C GLU A 31 -13.19 10.36 25.79
N LEU A 32 -13.69 9.12 25.63
CA LEU A 32 -12.97 8.01 24.99
C LEU A 32 -13.65 7.48 23.72
N CYS A 33 -14.96 7.27 23.75
CA CYS A 33 -15.68 6.54 22.69
C CYS A 33 -16.37 7.43 21.65
N LEU A 34 -16.23 8.76 21.77
CA LEU A 34 -16.89 9.70 20.87
C LEU A 34 -16.36 9.52 19.43
N VAL A 35 -17.27 9.60 18.46
CA VAL A 35 -16.97 9.34 17.03
C VAL A 35 -15.80 10.19 16.50
N PRO A 36 -15.75 11.52 16.74
CA PRO A 36 -14.59 12.36 16.39
C PRO A 36 -13.23 11.84 16.90
N LEU A 37 -13.16 11.32 18.12
CA LEU A 37 -11.91 10.80 18.72
C LEU A 37 -11.42 9.53 18.00
N ASN A 38 -12.33 8.84 17.31
CA ASN A 38 -12.09 7.57 16.63
C ASN A 38 -12.00 7.74 15.10
N ILE A 39 -11.82 8.97 14.59
CA ILE A 39 -11.61 9.23 13.16
C ILE A 39 -10.33 8.56 12.67
N VAL A 40 -9.24 8.67 13.44
CA VAL A 40 -7.96 7.99 13.21
C VAL A 40 -7.89 6.76 14.10
N SER A 41 -7.42 5.64 13.55
CA SER A 41 -7.28 4.40 14.30
C SER A 41 -5.82 3.98 14.42
N PRO A 42 -5.41 3.44 15.58
CA PRO A 42 -4.09 2.86 15.79
C PRO A 42 -3.85 1.61 14.92
N GLN A 43 -4.89 0.94 14.40
CA GLN A 43 -4.77 -0.28 13.60
C GLN A 43 -3.83 -0.15 12.39
N LYS A 44 -3.89 1.00 11.70
CA LYS A 44 -3.13 1.28 10.47
C LYS A 44 -2.45 2.66 10.47
N ASN A 45 -2.42 3.30 11.64
CA ASN A 45 -1.85 4.64 11.83
C ASN A 45 -2.48 5.66 10.85
N GLY A 46 -3.81 5.65 10.75
CA GLY A 46 -4.50 6.52 9.79
C GLY A 46 -6.03 6.49 9.88
N PRO A 47 -6.72 7.34 9.09
CA PRO A 47 -8.16 7.53 9.21
C PRO A 47 -8.96 6.27 8.87
N LEU A 48 -9.99 5.97 9.66
CA LEU A 48 -11.06 5.03 9.34
C LEU A 48 -12.21 5.71 8.58
N MET A 49 -12.44 6.98 8.91
CA MET A 49 -13.51 7.78 8.33
C MET A 49 -12.98 8.68 7.21
N GLY A 50 -13.80 8.90 6.19
CA GLY A 50 -13.48 9.78 5.07
C GLY A 50 -14.71 10.08 4.23
N ILE A 51 -14.54 10.92 3.21
CA ILE A 51 -15.62 11.20 2.25
C ILE A 51 -15.83 9.99 1.34
N VAL A 52 -17.08 9.58 1.17
CA VAL A 52 -17.50 8.37 0.43
C VAL A 52 -18.73 8.68 -0.43
N GLN A 53 -19.05 7.77 -1.36
CA GLN A 53 -20.27 7.79 -2.19
C GLN A 53 -20.47 9.14 -2.93
N ASP A 54 -21.65 9.74 -2.82
CA ASP A 54 -22.08 10.90 -3.60
C ASP A 54 -21.21 12.12 -3.34
N SER A 55 -20.86 12.39 -2.08
CA SER A 55 -19.96 13.49 -1.73
C SER A 55 -18.57 13.29 -2.34
N LEU A 56 -18.13 12.04 -2.52
CA LEU A 56 -16.84 11.74 -3.16
C LEU A 56 -16.88 11.91 -4.69
N ALA A 57 -17.96 11.48 -5.33
CA ALA A 57 -18.17 11.74 -6.76
C ALA A 57 -18.37 13.24 -7.03
N GLY A 58 -19.15 13.91 -6.16
CA GLY A 58 -19.46 15.32 -6.23
C GLY A 58 -18.24 16.20 -6.05
N VAL A 59 -17.37 15.92 -5.08
CA VAL A 59 -16.15 16.73 -4.87
C VAL A 59 -15.19 16.59 -6.06
N TYR A 60 -15.07 15.39 -6.62
CA TYR A 60 -14.27 15.16 -7.81
C TYR A 60 -14.79 15.97 -9.02
N LYS A 61 -16.12 15.96 -9.24
CA LYS A 61 -16.77 16.78 -10.29
C LYS A 61 -16.60 18.27 -10.04
N LEU A 62 -16.85 18.73 -8.81
CA LEU A 62 -16.73 20.14 -8.40
C LEU A 62 -15.31 20.66 -8.63
N CYS A 63 -14.29 19.85 -8.37
CA CYS A 63 -12.91 20.23 -8.57
C CYS A 63 -12.47 20.31 -10.03
N ARG A 64 -13.29 19.95 -11.03
CA ARG A 64 -12.87 20.06 -12.44
C ARG A 64 -12.63 21.50 -12.88
N ARG A 65 -11.67 21.70 -13.79
CA ARG A 65 -11.28 23.05 -14.27
C ARG A 65 -12.39 23.77 -15.05
N ASP A 66 -13.30 23.02 -15.66
CA ASP A 66 -14.45 23.52 -16.42
C ASP A 66 -15.65 23.87 -15.53
N THR A 67 -15.59 23.61 -14.22
CA THR A 67 -16.69 23.89 -13.30
C THR A 67 -16.63 25.33 -12.79
N PHE A 68 -17.53 26.17 -13.30
CA PHE A 68 -17.69 27.56 -12.91
C PHE A 68 -19.05 27.82 -12.28
N LEU A 69 -19.06 28.57 -11.16
CA LEU A 69 -20.27 28.96 -10.45
C LEU A 69 -20.60 30.44 -10.70
N THR A 70 -21.90 30.73 -10.82
CA THR A 70 -22.44 32.11 -10.79
C THR A 70 -22.36 32.70 -9.39
N LYS A 71 -22.41 34.03 -9.26
CA LYS A 71 -22.47 34.69 -7.96
C LYS A 71 -23.64 34.18 -7.09
N GLU A 72 -24.81 33.95 -7.69
CA GLU A 72 -26.00 33.45 -6.99
C GLU A 72 -25.79 32.04 -6.43
N GLN A 73 -25.22 31.14 -7.23
CA GLN A 73 -24.88 29.78 -6.78
C GLN A 73 -23.82 29.82 -5.67
N VAL A 74 -22.81 30.68 -5.78
CA VAL A 74 -21.78 30.85 -4.76
C VAL A 74 -22.39 31.34 -3.45
N MET A 75 -23.23 32.38 -3.49
CA MET A 75 -23.89 32.91 -2.29
C MET A 75 -24.67 31.83 -1.56
N ASN A 76 -25.42 30.99 -2.28
CA ASN A 76 -26.16 29.89 -1.67
C ASN A 76 -25.25 28.78 -1.13
N SER A 77 -24.21 28.38 -1.88
CA SER A 77 -23.27 27.35 -1.43
C SER A 77 -22.46 27.79 -0.20
N MET A 78 -22.16 29.08 -0.07
CA MET A 78 -21.39 29.64 1.05
C MET A 78 -22.15 29.60 2.38
N LEU A 79 -23.49 29.63 2.36
CA LEU A 79 -24.31 29.47 3.57
C LEU A 79 -24.11 28.10 4.23
N TRP A 80 -23.64 27.11 3.47
CA TRP A 80 -23.35 25.77 3.94
C TRP A 80 -21.90 25.57 4.38
N VAL A 81 -21.04 26.59 4.22
CA VAL A 81 -19.65 26.52 4.70
C VAL A 81 -19.65 26.71 6.21
N PRO A 82 -19.10 25.74 6.99
CA PRO A 82 -19.05 25.87 8.43
C PRO A 82 -18.12 27.03 8.82
N ASN A 83 -18.55 27.82 9.81
CA ASN A 83 -17.79 28.97 10.34
C ASN A 83 -17.35 29.99 9.27
N TRP A 84 -18.17 30.20 8.24
CA TRP A 84 -17.90 31.19 7.21
C TRP A 84 -17.75 32.60 7.83
N ASP A 85 -16.71 33.32 7.41
CA ASP A 85 -16.32 34.65 7.90
C ASP A 85 -17.19 35.81 7.36
N GLY A 86 -18.21 35.51 6.56
CA GLY A 86 -19.08 36.51 5.93
C GLY A 86 -18.46 37.18 4.70
N VAL A 87 -17.25 36.80 4.29
CA VAL A 87 -16.55 37.41 3.16
C VAL A 87 -16.68 36.52 1.92
N ILE A 88 -17.21 37.09 0.83
CA ILE A 88 -17.24 36.43 -0.46
C ILE A 88 -15.84 36.51 -1.09
N PRO A 89 -15.20 35.37 -1.43
CA PRO A 89 -13.87 35.39 -2.03
C PRO A 89 -13.87 36.09 -3.38
N GLN A 90 -12.72 36.62 -3.79
CA GLN A 90 -12.60 37.23 -5.11
C GLN A 90 -12.83 36.17 -6.21
N PRO A 91 -13.65 36.45 -7.24
CA PRO A 91 -13.86 35.52 -8.34
C PRO A 91 -12.56 35.26 -9.10
N ALA A 92 -12.31 34.01 -9.47
CA ALA A 92 -11.18 33.64 -10.33
C ALA A 92 -11.22 34.35 -11.69
N ILE A 93 -12.42 34.61 -12.22
CA ILE A 93 -12.61 35.33 -13.49
C ILE A 93 -13.42 36.59 -13.20
N LEU A 94 -12.85 37.76 -13.48
CA LEU A 94 -13.51 39.06 -13.28
C LEU A 94 -14.30 39.53 -14.52
N LYS A 95 -13.76 39.32 -15.72
CA LYS A 95 -14.36 39.72 -17.01
C LYS A 95 -14.52 38.51 -17.92
N PRO A 96 -15.57 38.42 -18.76
CA PRO A 96 -16.64 39.40 -18.95
C PRO A 96 -17.70 39.40 -17.84
N ARG A 97 -17.81 38.32 -17.05
CA ARG A 97 -18.70 38.22 -15.89
C ARG A 97 -17.96 37.54 -14.74
N PRO A 98 -18.21 37.94 -13.47
CA PRO A 98 -17.66 37.27 -12.30
C PRO A 98 -17.98 35.78 -12.27
N ARG A 99 -16.96 34.92 -12.25
CA ARG A 99 -17.10 33.47 -12.07
C ARG A 99 -16.11 32.97 -11.02
N TRP A 100 -16.60 32.04 -10.20
CA TRP A 100 -15.80 31.29 -9.23
C TRP A 100 -15.59 29.87 -9.73
N THR A 101 -14.47 29.27 -9.37
CA THR A 101 -14.22 27.85 -9.68
C THR A 101 -14.72 26.97 -8.54
N GLY A 102 -15.05 25.72 -8.82
CA GLY A 102 -15.38 24.78 -7.75
C GLY A 102 -14.21 24.52 -6.78
N LYS A 103 -12.96 24.63 -7.26
CA LYS A 103 -11.76 24.61 -6.42
C LYS A 103 -11.73 25.73 -5.39
N GLN A 104 -12.13 26.96 -5.76
CA GLN A 104 -12.24 28.07 -4.80
C GLN A 104 -13.28 27.76 -3.72
N ILE A 105 -14.41 27.17 -4.09
CA ILE A 105 -15.50 26.87 -3.14
C ILE A 105 -15.08 25.78 -2.15
N ILE A 106 -14.48 24.68 -2.61
CA ILE A 106 -14.03 23.62 -1.70
C ILE A 106 -12.87 24.07 -0.81
N SER A 107 -12.03 25.01 -1.29
CA SER A 107 -10.93 25.59 -0.50
C SER A 107 -11.40 26.39 0.71
N MET A 108 -12.66 26.84 0.75
CA MET A 108 -13.21 27.50 1.94
C MET A 108 -13.48 26.52 3.08
N VAL A 109 -13.60 25.22 2.76
CA VAL A 109 -13.83 24.15 3.74
C VAL A 109 -12.52 23.54 4.23
N ILE A 110 -11.49 23.52 3.38
CA ILE A 110 -10.18 22.96 3.74
C ILE A 110 -9.50 23.87 4.77
N PRO A 111 -9.07 23.36 5.93
CA PRO A 111 -8.40 24.17 6.93
C PRO A 111 -7.07 24.77 6.41
N LYS A 112 -6.70 25.95 6.92
CA LYS A 112 -5.52 26.71 6.47
C LYS A 112 -4.21 26.01 6.80
N GLU A 113 -4.21 25.13 7.79
CA GLU A 113 -3.06 24.38 8.26
C GLU A 113 -2.67 23.28 7.25
N VAL A 114 -3.66 22.78 6.51
CA VAL A 114 -3.46 21.71 5.51
C VAL A 114 -2.69 22.25 4.31
N SER A 115 -1.50 21.68 4.11
CA SER A 115 -0.73 21.79 2.89
C SER A 115 -0.34 20.38 2.45
N LEU A 116 -0.59 20.08 1.17
CA LEU A 116 -0.31 18.79 0.57
C LEU A 116 0.27 19.02 -0.82
N HIS A 117 1.38 18.35 -1.11
CA HIS A 117 1.99 18.39 -2.43
C HIS A 117 2.28 16.97 -2.91
N ASN A 118 1.46 16.53 -3.87
CA ASN A 118 1.62 15.27 -4.58
C ASN A 118 1.94 15.59 -6.04
N PRO A 119 3.23 15.73 -6.40
CA PRO A 119 3.63 16.06 -7.76
C PRO A 119 3.27 14.91 -8.72
N THR A 120 3.13 15.26 -10.00
CA THR A 120 2.99 14.27 -11.07
C THR A 120 4.28 13.46 -11.24
N ASP A 121 4.20 12.30 -11.90
CA ASP A 121 5.39 11.49 -12.22
C ASP A 121 6.43 12.29 -13.05
N LYS A 122 5.95 13.27 -13.83
CA LYS A 122 6.78 14.19 -14.62
C LYS A 122 7.32 15.39 -13.84
N LYS A 123 6.91 15.57 -12.57
CA LYS A 123 7.27 16.70 -11.69
C LYS A 123 7.08 18.07 -12.37
N GLU A 124 5.98 18.21 -13.10
CA GLU A 124 5.60 19.49 -13.70
C GLU A 124 4.90 20.37 -12.66
N ASP A 125 5.39 21.59 -12.42
CA ASP A 125 4.80 22.54 -11.45
C ASP A 125 3.44 23.09 -11.89
N ALA A 126 3.15 23.05 -13.20
CA ALA A 126 1.91 23.53 -13.81
C ALA A 126 1.30 22.48 -14.75
N PRO A 127 0.68 21.41 -14.21
CA PRO A 127 0.22 20.30 -15.00
C PRO A 127 -0.91 20.72 -15.95
N LEU A 128 -0.73 20.47 -17.25
CA LEU A 128 -1.74 20.82 -18.28
C LEU A 128 -3.07 20.08 -18.10
N LYS A 129 -3.00 18.83 -17.62
CA LYS A 129 -4.16 17.94 -17.45
C LYS A 129 -4.74 17.93 -16.02
N ASP A 130 -4.32 18.86 -15.17
CA ASP A 130 -4.70 18.88 -13.75
C ASP A 130 -4.31 17.60 -12.99
N GLU A 131 -3.25 16.93 -13.47
CA GLU A 131 -2.67 15.77 -12.83
C GLU A 131 -1.92 16.18 -11.55
N GLY A 132 -1.86 15.29 -10.55
CA GLY A 132 -1.26 15.61 -9.25
C GLY A 132 -2.21 16.36 -8.31
N LEU A 133 -1.67 16.87 -7.21
CA LEU A 133 -2.41 17.69 -6.24
C LEU A 133 -1.47 18.69 -5.56
N LEU A 134 -1.87 19.96 -5.53
CA LEU A 134 -1.25 20.97 -4.70
C LEU A 134 -2.30 21.74 -3.90
N ILE A 135 -2.24 21.58 -2.59
CA ILE A 135 -2.98 22.38 -1.61
C ILE A 135 -1.94 23.20 -0.84
N GLN A 136 -2.10 24.52 -0.86
CA GLN A 136 -1.26 25.44 -0.12
C GLN A 136 -2.12 26.27 0.82
N ALA A 137 -1.87 26.15 2.12
CA ALA A 137 -2.58 26.91 3.15
C ALA A 137 -4.12 26.81 3.04
N GLY A 138 -4.63 25.58 2.87
CA GLY A 138 -6.05 25.32 2.65
C GLY A 138 -6.58 25.67 1.26
N GLN A 139 -5.78 26.30 0.39
CA GLN A 139 -6.18 26.63 -0.98
C GLN A 139 -5.78 25.54 -1.97
N LEU A 140 -6.75 24.96 -2.66
CA LEU A 140 -6.55 23.99 -3.72
C LEU A 140 -6.12 24.70 -5.01
N MET A 141 -4.82 24.64 -5.32
CA MET A 141 -4.20 25.33 -6.45
C MET A 141 -4.44 24.56 -7.76
N TYR A 142 -4.13 23.27 -7.77
CA TYR A 142 -4.40 22.38 -8.90
C TYR A 142 -4.66 20.95 -8.41
N GLY A 143 -5.24 20.14 -9.30
CA GLY A 143 -5.53 18.74 -9.02
C GLY A 143 -7.01 18.46 -8.74
N LEU A 144 -7.39 17.20 -8.91
CA LEU A 144 -8.72 16.70 -8.61
C LEU A 144 -8.71 15.97 -7.26
N LEU A 145 -9.69 16.25 -6.40
CA LEU A 145 -9.83 15.55 -5.13
C LEU A 145 -10.44 14.16 -5.37
N THR A 146 -9.65 13.12 -5.08
CA THR A 146 -10.05 11.71 -5.19
C THR A 146 -10.15 11.05 -3.82
N LYS A 147 -10.52 9.76 -3.78
CA LYS A 147 -10.50 8.94 -2.56
C LYS A 147 -9.16 8.99 -1.82
N LYS A 148 -8.04 9.15 -2.53
CA LYS A 148 -6.70 9.24 -1.94
C LYS A 148 -6.49 10.52 -1.12
N ASN A 149 -7.25 11.57 -1.38
CA ASN A 149 -7.06 12.90 -0.81
C ASN A 149 -8.07 13.18 0.31
N VAL A 150 -9.36 12.93 0.04
CA VAL A 150 -10.47 13.23 0.97
C VAL A 150 -11.08 11.99 1.63
N GLY A 151 -10.69 10.79 1.18
CA GLY A 151 -11.10 9.53 1.78
C GLY A 151 -10.25 9.14 3.00
N ALA A 152 -10.44 7.91 3.48
CA ALA A 152 -9.77 7.34 4.64
C ALA A 152 -8.32 6.90 4.33
N ALA A 153 -7.53 7.80 3.74
CA ALA A 153 -6.15 7.55 3.29
C ALA A 153 -5.14 8.14 4.28
N ALA A 154 -4.05 7.40 4.53
CA ALA A 154 -2.93 7.88 5.33
C ALA A 154 -2.27 9.08 4.62
N GLY A 155 -2.12 10.20 5.33
CA GLY A 155 -1.57 11.44 4.77
C GLY A 155 -2.55 12.21 3.88
N GLY A 156 -3.83 11.83 3.84
CA GLY A 156 -4.89 12.62 3.23
C GLY A 156 -5.30 13.83 4.07
N ILE A 157 -6.20 14.65 3.55
CA ILE A 157 -6.68 15.89 4.20
C ILE A 157 -7.30 15.58 5.58
N VAL A 158 -8.06 14.49 5.69
CA VAL A 158 -8.68 14.07 6.97
C VAL A 158 -7.59 13.73 8.00
N HIS A 159 -6.52 13.03 7.58
CA HIS A 159 -5.43 12.67 8.51
C HIS A 159 -4.68 13.91 8.99
N VAL A 160 -4.33 14.80 8.06
CA VAL A 160 -3.61 16.04 8.38
C VAL A 160 -4.47 16.96 9.25
N SER A 161 -5.76 17.10 8.95
CA SER A 161 -6.68 17.89 9.77
C SER A 161 -6.76 17.34 11.20
N TYR A 162 -6.71 16.01 11.36
CA TYR A 162 -6.76 15.37 12.68
C TYR A 162 -5.49 15.64 13.47
N ASN A 163 -4.33 15.51 12.83
CA ASN A 163 -3.05 15.64 13.52
C ASN A 163 -2.67 17.11 13.82
N GLU A 164 -3.18 18.08 13.03
CA GLU A 164 -2.90 19.51 13.23
C GLU A 164 -3.96 20.23 14.07
N LEU A 165 -5.25 19.93 13.88
CA LEU A 165 -6.37 20.64 14.51
C LEU A 165 -7.16 19.76 15.50
N GLY A 166 -6.75 18.50 15.65
CA GLY A 166 -7.43 17.55 16.49
C GLY A 166 -8.73 16.98 15.89
N PRO A 167 -9.47 16.23 16.72
CA PRO A 167 -10.73 15.58 16.35
C PRO A 167 -11.79 16.53 15.78
N GLU A 168 -11.93 17.71 16.39
CA GLU A 168 -12.94 18.71 16.01
C GLU A 168 -12.66 19.32 14.63
N GLY A 169 -11.40 19.62 14.31
CA GLY A 169 -11.02 20.15 13.00
C GLY A 169 -11.31 19.17 11.86
N SER A 170 -11.03 17.87 12.08
CA SER A 170 -11.40 16.82 11.13
C SER A 170 -12.90 16.65 10.97
N MET A 171 -13.66 16.71 12.05
CA MET A 171 -15.12 16.66 12.01
C MET A 171 -15.69 17.85 11.23
N ALA A 172 -15.20 19.07 11.49
CA ALA A 172 -15.60 20.28 10.78
C ALA A 172 -15.34 20.16 9.28
N PHE A 173 -14.18 19.63 8.89
CA PHE A 173 -13.86 19.35 7.49
C PHE A 173 -14.84 18.35 6.86
N LEU A 174 -15.09 17.20 7.51
CA LEU A 174 -16.01 16.18 7.00
C LEU A 174 -17.43 16.74 6.81
N ASN A 175 -17.93 17.49 7.79
CA ASN A 175 -19.26 18.11 7.74
C ASN A 175 -19.32 19.17 6.64
N GLY A 176 -18.34 20.07 6.56
CA GLY A 176 -18.32 21.12 5.56
C GLY A 176 -18.25 20.60 4.13
N VAL A 177 -17.46 19.54 3.88
CA VAL A 177 -17.38 18.94 2.55
C VAL A 177 -18.72 18.32 2.19
N GLN A 178 -19.32 17.57 3.10
CA GLN A 178 -20.64 16.97 2.86
C GLN A 178 -21.70 18.04 2.58
N GLN A 179 -21.82 19.07 3.41
CA GLN A 179 -22.84 20.11 3.26
C GLN A 179 -22.70 20.89 1.94
N VAL A 180 -21.49 21.38 1.64
CA VAL A 180 -21.23 22.19 0.44
C VAL A 180 -21.36 21.36 -0.84
N VAL A 181 -20.77 20.16 -0.85
CA VAL A 181 -20.74 19.32 -2.05
C VAL A 181 -22.10 18.71 -2.33
N THR A 182 -22.82 18.23 -1.32
CA THR A 182 -24.17 17.66 -1.54
C THR A 182 -25.15 18.73 -2.00
N TYR A 183 -25.08 19.95 -1.44
CA TYR A 183 -25.88 21.07 -1.93
C TYR A 183 -25.56 21.42 -3.39
N TRP A 184 -24.29 21.46 -3.76
CA TRP A 184 -23.90 21.68 -5.16
C TRP A 184 -24.38 20.54 -6.06
N LEU A 185 -24.21 19.30 -5.63
CA LEU A 185 -24.60 18.11 -6.39
C LEU A 185 -26.11 17.99 -6.56
N LEU A 186 -26.90 18.43 -5.57
CA LEU A 186 -28.36 18.53 -5.66
C LEU A 186 -28.80 19.39 -6.86
N ASN A 187 -28.10 20.48 -7.12
CA ASN A 187 -28.41 21.40 -8.21
C ASN A 187 -27.79 20.98 -9.56
N ASN A 188 -26.64 20.30 -9.53
CA ASN A 188 -25.97 19.84 -10.75
C ASN A 188 -26.54 18.52 -11.29
N GLY A 189 -26.93 17.63 -10.38
CA GLY A 189 -27.29 16.24 -10.67
C GLY A 189 -26.09 15.34 -10.99
N HIS A 190 -26.26 14.05 -10.71
CA HIS A 190 -25.43 12.97 -11.22
C HIS A 190 -26.31 11.73 -11.37
N SER A 191 -26.17 11.05 -12.49
CA SER A 191 -26.91 9.83 -12.80
C SER A 191 -26.04 8.96 -13.68
N ILE A 192 -26.25 7.66 -13.64
CA ILE A 192 -25.67 6.70 -14.58
C ILE A 192 -26.81 6.03 -15.35
N GLY A 193 -26.61 5.78 -16.63
CA GLY A 193 -27.54 5.02 -17.45
C GLY A 193 -26.84 4.03 -18.37
N ILE A 194 -27.61 3.29 -19.17
CA ILE A 194 -27.06 2.35 -20.16
C ILE A 194 -26.17 3.04 -21.21
N GLY A 195 -26.43 4.33 -21.49
CA GLY A 195 -25.60 5.12 -22.38
C GLY A 195 -24.15 5.27 -21.92
N ASP A 196 -23.89 5.19 -20.61
CA ASP A 196 -22.53 5.25 -20.06
C ASP A 196 -21.72 3.97 -20.29
N THR A 197 -22.40 2.86 -20.62
CA THR A 197 -21.74 1.56 -20.86
C THR A 197 -21.56 1.25 -22.34
N ILE A 198 -22.08 2.08 -23.25
CA ILE A 198 -22.02 1.84 -24.70
C ILE A 198 -20.74 2.46 -25.26
N PRO A 199 -19.80 1.65 -25.81
CA PRO A 199 -18.60 2.15 -26.46
C PRO A 199 -18.90 2.54 -27.92
N ASP A 200 -18.00 3.30 -28.55
CA ASP A 200 -18.08 3.61 -29.98
C ASP A 200 -17.79 2.37 -30.85
N LYS A 201 -18.35 2.35 -32.07
CA LYS A 201 -18.19 1.20 -33.00
C LYS A 201 -16.72 0.87 -33.30
N ALA A 202 -15.88 1.88 -33.45
CA ALA A 202 -14.45 1.67 -33.73
C ALA A 202 -13.74 1.01 -32.54
N THR A 203 -14.12 1.35 -31.31
CA THR A 203 -13.62 0.65 -30.11
C THR A 203 -14.14 -0.78 -30.03
N ILE A 204 -15.41 -1.03 -30.39
CA ILE A 204 -15.97 -2.38 -30.44
C ILE A 204 -15.16 -3.27 -31.40
N GLU A 205 -14.89 -2.78 -32.60
CA GLU A 205 -14.11 -3.50 -33.60
C GLU A 205 -12.68 -3.77 -33.10
N LYS A 206 -12.03 -2.78 -32.48
CA LYS A 206 -10.69 -2.97 -31.88
C LYS A 206 -10.67 -3.98 -30.75
N VAL A 207 -11.69 -3.96 -29.88
CA VAL A 207 -11.82 -4.94 -28.79
C VAL A 207 -11.97 -6.34 -29.37
N GLN A 208 -12.77 -6.51 -30.43
CA GLN A 208 -12.92 -7.79 -31.09
C GLN A 208 -11.59 -8.30 -31.68
N VAL A 209 -10.84 -7.42 -32.36
CA VAL A 209 -9.50 -7.78 -32.89
C VAL A 209 -8.57 -8.28 -31.78
N HIS A 210 -8.53 -7.60 -30.62
CA HIS A 210 -7.71 -8.06 -29.50
C HIS A 210 -8.15 -9.42 -28.93
N ILE A 211 -9.45 -9.71 -28.93
CA ILE A 211 -9.98 -11.00 -28.49
C ILE A 211 -9.58 -12.08 -29.50
N ASP A 212 -9.74 -11.82 -30.79
CA ASP A 212 -9.45 -12.77 -31.86
C ASP A 212 -7.94 -13.09 -31.95
N GLU A 213 -7.07 -12.09 -31.73
CA GLU A 213 -5.61 -12.27 -31.64
C GLU A 213 -5.22 -13.27 -30.54
N GLU A 214 -5.79 -13.11 -29.34
CA GLU A 214 -5.47 -13.96 -28.20
C GLU A 214 -6.14 -15.34 -28.30
N LYS A 215 -7.33 -15.44 -28.93
CA LYS A 215 -7.92 -16.74 -29.29
C LYS A 215 -7.07 -17.49 -30.30
N ALA A 216 -6.51 -16.80 -31.30
CA ALA A 216 -5.58 -17.40 -32.26
C ALA A 216 -4.30 -17.89 -31.58
N GLU A 217 -3.79 -17.15 -30.59
CA GLU A 217 -2.66 -17.59 -29.77
C GLU A 217 -3.00 -18.86 -28.96
N VAL A 218 -4.19 -18.94 -28.36
CA VAL A 218 -4.64 -20.17 -27.68
C VAL A 218 -4.77 -21.34 -28.66
N ALA A 219 -5.26 -21.11 -29.87
CA ALA A 219 -5.33 -22.14 -30.91
C ALA A 219 -3.91 -22.61 -31.31
N ARG A 220 -2.95 -21.69 -31.44
CA ARG A 220 -1.54 -22.00 -31.68
C ARG A 220 -0.94 -22.83 -30.56
N LEU A 221 -1.15 -22.45 -29.30
CA LEU A 221 -0.70 -23.21 -28.13
C LEU A 221 -1.33 -24.61 -28.07
N THR A 222 -2.59 -24.73 -28.47
CA THR A 222 -3.31 -26.01 -28.51
C THR A 222 -2.75 -26.92 -29.61
N ALA A 223 -2.44 -26.36 -30.78
CA ALA A 223 -1.80 -27.09 -31.87
C ALA A 223 -0.39 -27.57 -31.46
N GLN A 224 0.41 -26.71 -30.83
CA GLN A 224 1.75 -27.08 -30.32
C GLN A 224 1.68 -28.16 -29.24
N ALA A 225 0.71 -28.09 -28.34
CA ALA A 225 0.50 -29.12 -27.32
C ALA A 225 0.08 -30.46 -27.96
N THR A 226 -0.75 -30.43 -29.00
CA THR A 226 -1.22 -31.63 -29.71
C THR A 226 -0.11 -32.24 -30.58
N ALA A 227 0.75 -31.41 -31.18
CA ALA A 227 1.93 -31.83 -31.92
C ALA A 227 3.10 -32.26 -31.01
N ASN A 228 2.93 -32.19 -29.69
CA ASN A 228 3.95 -32.51 -28.68
C ASN A 228 5.22 -31.63 -28.78
N GLU A 229 5.07 -30.41 -29.30
CA GLU A 229 6.14 -29.40 -29.42
C GLU A 229 6.23 -28.48 -28.20
N LEU A 230 5.25 -28.57 -27.29
CA LEU A 230 5.18 -27.72 -26.11
C LEU A 230 6.09 -28.23 -24.99
N GLU A 231 7.21 -27.56 -24.78
CA GLU A 231 8.09 -27.85 -23.64
C GLU A 231 7.46 -27.45 -22.30
N ALA A 232 7.63 -28.32 -21.30
CA ALA A 232 7.17 -28.09 -19.94
C ALA A 232 8.06 -27.05 -19.24
N LEU A 233 7.43 -26.13 -18.51
CA LEU A 233 8.16 -25.21 -17.63
C LEU A 233 8.73 -25.98 -16.42
N PRO A 234 9.85 -25.52 -15.83
CA PRO A 234 10.45 -26.20 -14.68
C PRO A 234 9.47 -26.39 -13.53
N GLY A 235 9.36 -27.63 -13.03
CA GLY A 235 8.46 -28.00 -11.93
C GLY A 235 6.98 -28.12 -12.32
N MET A 236 6.64 -28.04 -13.61
CA MET A 236 5.29 -28.23 -14.13
C MET A 236 5.26 -29.37 -15.14
N ASN A 237 4.11 -30.04 -15.28
CA ASN A 237 3.88 -30.94 -16.40
C ASN A 237 3.47 -30.15 -17.66
N VAL A 238 3.47 -30.80 -18.83
CA VAL A 238 3.09 -30.18 -20.11
C VAL A 238 1.67 -29.59 -20.03
N ARG A 239 0.73 -30.30 -19.40
CA ARG A 239 -0.65 -29.84 -19.24
C ARG A 239 -0.79 -28.59 -18.35
N ALA A 240 -0.08 -28.53 -17.24
CA ALA A 240 -0.08 -27.36 -16.36
C ALA A 240 0.62 -26.18 -17.03
N THR A 241 1.68 -26.45 -17.79
CA THR A 241 2.35 -25.44 -18.61
C THR A 241 1.41 -24.86 -19.67
N PHE A 242 0.67 -25.73 -20.36
CA PHE A 242 -0.37 -25.33 -21.31
C PHE A 242 -1.44 -24.46 -20.63
N GLU A 243 -2.03 -24.92 -19.53
CA GLU A 243 -3.07 -24.16 -18.80
C GLU A 243 -2.55 -22.80 -18.29
N ASN A 244 -1.30 -22.73 -17.85
CA ASN A 244 -0.66 -21.49 -17.41
C ASN A 244 -0.54 -20.50 -18.58
N LYS A 245 0.07 -20.92 -19.70
CA LYS A 245 0.23 -20.07 -20.89
C LYS A 245 -1.12 -19.59 -21.45
N VAL A 246 -2.11 -20.48 -21.52
CA VAL A 246 -3.47 -20.12 -21.98
C VAL A 246 -4.13 -19.12 -21.03
N SER A 247 -4.03 -19.34 -19.72
CA SER A 247 -4.59 -18.40 -18.74
C SER A 247 -3.92 -17.02 -18.82
N MET A 248 -2.61 -16.95 -19.08
CA MET A 248 -1.90 -15.69 -19.31
C MET A 248 -2.42 -14.96 -20.55
N ALA A 249 -2.56 -15.64 -21.69
CA ALA A 249 -3.10 -15.06 -22.92
C ALA A 249 -4.52 -14.51 -22.74
N LEU A 250 -5.42 -15.29 -22.11
CA LEU A 250 -6.80 -14.86 -21.89
C LEU A 250 -6.93 -13.70 -20.88
N ASN A 251 -6.07 -13.63 -19.87
CA ASN A 251 -6.00 -12.46 -18.98
C ASN A 251 -5.49 -11.22 -19.73
N GLN A 252 -4.49 -11.40 -20.60
CA GLN A 252 -3.96 -10.32 -21.43
C GLN A 252 -5.02 -9.77 -22.39
N ALA A 253 -5.85 -10.64 -22.99
CA ALA A 253 -7.00 -10.24 -23.80
C ALA A 253 -7.93 -9.28 -23.04
N ARG A 254 -8.32 -9.66 -21.82
CA ARG A 254 -9.16 -8.84 -20.94
C ARG A 254 -8.53 -7.49 -20.63
N ASP A 255 -7.25 -7.49 -20.25
CA ASP A 255 -6.57 -6.26 -19.81
C ASP A 255 -6.34 -5.28 -20.98
N LYS A 256 -6.00 -5.80 -22.17
CA LYS A 256 -5.91 -5.00 -23.42
C LYS A 256 -7.27 -4.40 -23.78
N ALA A 257 -8.31 -5.23 -23.86
CA ALA A 257 -9.66 -4.78 -24.20
C ALA A 257 -10.20 -3.74 -23.20
N GLY A 258 -9.98 -3.95 -21.90
CA GLY A 258 -10.36 -3.01 -20.86
C GLY A 258 -9.62 -1.68 -20.97
N THR A 259 -8.31 -1.70 -21.23
CA THR A 259 -7.51 -0.49 -21.41
C THR A 259 -7.94 0.31 -22.65
N THR A 260 -8.19 -0.37 -23.77
CA THR A 260 -8.67 0.26 -25.01
C THR A 260 -10.04 0.90 -24.78
N THR A 261 -10.94 0.19 -24.10
CA THR A 261 -12.28 0.69 -23.75
C THR A 261 -12.20 1.89 -22.83
N GLN A 262 -11.41 1.83 -21.76
CA GLN A 262 -11.28 2.94 -20.81
C GLN A 262 -10.72 4.21 -21.48
N LYS A 263 -9.78 4.07 -22.42
CA LYS A 263 -9.23 5.20 -23.18
C LYS A 263 -10.23 5.80 -24.19
N SER A 264 -11.18 5.01 -24.67
CA SER A 264 -12.21 5.46 -25.61
C SER A 264 -13.32 6.27 -24.93
N LEU A 265 -13.64 5.92 -23.68
CA LEU A 265 -14.70 6.58 -22.93
C LEU A 265 -14.29 8.01 -22.58
N LYS A 266 -15.21 8.95 -22.79
CA LYS A 266 -14.99 10.36 -22.44
C LYS A 266 -14.82 10.50 -20.93
N ASP A 267 -13.99 11.43 -20.50
CA ASP A 267 -13.84 11.75 -19.07
C ASP A 267 -15.17 12.22 -18.43
N SER A 268 -16.07 12.81 -19.23
CA SER A 268 -17.41 13.21 -18.78
C SER A 268 -18.38 12.05 -18.54
N ASN A 269 -18.04 10.81 -18.91
CA ASN A 269 -18.86 9.64 -18.68
C ASN A 269 -19.04 9.40 -17.17
N ASN A 270 -20.27 9.06 -16.75
CA ASN A 270 -20.61 8.97 -15.34
C ASN A 270 -19.93 7.77 -14.67
N ALA A 271 -19.83 6.63 -15.36
CA ALA A 271 -19.12 5.44 -14.86
C ALA A 271 -17.63 5.72 -14.67
N VAL A 272 -17.00 6.41 -15.63
CA VAL A 272 -15.59 6.83 -15.53
C VAL A 272 -15.39 7.79 -14.37
N THR A 273 -16.29 8.76 -14.18
CA THR A 273 -16.24 9.71 -13.06
C THR A 273 -16.31 8.99 -11.70
N MET A 274 -17.18 8.00 -11.54
CA MET A 274 -17.28 7.22 -10.30
C MET A 274 -16.02 6.39 -10.02
N ALA A 275 -15.49 5.71 -11.05
CA ALA A 275 -14.28 4.90 -10.92
C ALA A 275 -13.03 5.77 -10.65
N SER A 276 -12.88 6.89 -11.36
CA SER A 276 -11.73 7.82 -11.21
C SER A 276 -11.76 8.59 -9.89
N SER A 277 -12.95 8.98 -9.40
CA SER A 277 -13.10 9.57 -8.06
C SER A 277 -12.83 8.55 -6.94
N GLY A 278 -13.07 7.26 -7.22
CA GLY A 278 -13.01 6.17 -6.25
C GLY A 278 -14.25 6.08 -5.37
N SER A 279 -15.37 6.68 -5.78
CA SER A 279 -16.65 6.64 -5.07
C SER A 279 -17.28 5.25 -5.08
N LYS A 280 -17.40 4.64 -6.26
CA LYS A 280 -17.85 3.26 -6.45
C LYS A 280 -17.35 2.72 -7.79
N GLY A 281 -17.07 1.42 -7.84
CA GLY A 281 -16.58 0.75 -9.04
C GLY A 281 -15.09 0.99 -9.32
N SER A 282 -14.58 0.26 -10.30
CA SER A 282 -13.19 0.26 -10.74
C SER A 282 -13.11 0.14 -12.26
N SER A 283 -11.92 0.33 -12.84
CA SER A 283 -11.67 0.09 -14.27
C SER A 283 -12.09 -1.32 -14.72
N ILE A 284 -11.98 -2.32 -13.84
CA ILE A 284 -12.40 -3.70 -14.15
C ILE A 284 -13.92 -3.76 -14.35
N ASN A 285 -14.71 -3.09 -13.51
CA ASN A 285 -16.17 -3.10 -13.65
C ASN A 285 -16.61 -2.46 -14.96
N ILE A 286 -15.98 -1.35 -15.36
CA ILE A 286 -16.24 -0.70 -16.65
C ILE A 286 -15.89 -1.66 -17.80
N SER A 287 -14.72 -2.31 -17.73
CA SER A 287 -14.31 -3.30 -18.72
C SER A 287 -15.30 -4.45 -18.87
N GLN A 288 -15.83 -4.98 -17.77
CA GLN A 288 -16.78 -6.10 -17.79
C GLN A 288 -18.17 -5.71 -18.31
N MET A 289 -18.64 -4.50 -17.98
CA MET A 289 -19.92 -4.00 -18.48
C MET A 289 -19.89 -3.72 -19.97
N THR A 290 -18.76 -3.23 -20.48
CA THR A 290 -18.66 -2.64 -21.83
C THR A 290 -17.92 -3.53 -22.82
N ALA A 291 -16.79 -4.13 -22.44
CA ALA A 291 -15.87 -4.85 -23.33
C ALA A 291 -16.07 -6.38 -23.30
N LEU A 292 -15.62 -7.04 -22.23
CA LEU A 292 -15.82 -8.48 -22.00
C LEU A 292 -15.75 -8.82 -20.50
N VAL A 293 -16.45 -9.88 -20.09
CA VAL A 293 -16.39 -10.37 -18.71
C VAL A 293 -15.07 -11.09 -18.41
N GLY A 294 -14.57 -11.91 -19.35
CA GLY A 294 -13.31 -12.63 -19.27
C GLY A 294 -13.40 -14.07 -18.76
N GLN A 295 -12.24 -14.69 -18.52
CA GLN A 295 -12.12 -16.09 -18.10
C GLN A 295 -12.74 -16.33 -16.72
N GLN A 296 -13.63 -17.32 -16.61
CA GLN A 296 -14.18 -17.79 -15.33
C GLN A 296 -13.29 -18.88 -14.72
N ILE A 297 -13.05 -18.79 -13.42
CA ILE A 297 -12.13 -19.66 -12.69
C ILE A 297 -12.90 -20.30 -11.53
N VAL A 298 -12.67 -21.61 -11.34
CA VAL A 298 -13.17 -22.38 -10.21
C VAL A 298 -12.00 -23.13 -9.57
N GLU A 299 -11.81 -22.99 -8.25
CA GLU A 299 -10.70 -23.59 -7.50
C GLU A 299 -9.31 -23.28 -8.08
N GLY A 300 -9.14 -22.06 -8.61
CA GLY A 300 -7.88 -21.61 -9.22
C GLY A 300 -7.56 -22.21 -10.59
N LYS A 301 -8.50 -22.95 -11.21
CA LYS A 301 -8.37 -23.51 -12.56
C LYS A 301 -9.50 -23.03 -13.47
N ARG A 302 -9.31 -23.11 -14.79
CA ARG A 302 -10.42 -22.97 -15.75
C ARG A 302 -11.47 -24.07 -15.49
N ILE A 303 -12.72 -23.82 -15.87
CA ILE A 303 -13.88 -24.69 -15.59
C ILE A 303 -13.54 -26.17 -15.83
N PRO A 304 -13.56 -27.05 -14.82
CA PRO A 304 -13.14 -28.44 -14.97
C PRO A 304 -14.10 -29.24 -15.85
N PHE A 305 -13.63 -30.38 -16.38
CA PHE A 305 -14.51 -31.31 -17.08
C PHE A 305 -15.39 -32.06 -16.09
N GLY A 306 -16.62 -31.56 -15.90
CA GLY A 306 -17.63 -32.22 -15.05
C GLY A 306 -18.28 -33.44 -15.70
N PHE A 307 -18.35 -33.47 -17.04
CA PHE A 307 -18.76 -34.65 -17.81
C PHE A 307 -17.54 -35.39 -18.36
N LYS A 308 -17.75 -36.61 -18.87
CA LYS A 308 -16.70 -37.44 -19.46
C LYS A 308 -15.94 -36.69 -20.57
N TYR A 309 -14.75 -36.19 -20.24
CA TYR A 309 -13.84 -35.41 -21.08
C TYR A 309 -14.44 -34.12 -21.67
N ARG A 310 -15.42 -33.49 -21.01
CA ARG A 310 -16.01 -32.21 -21.47
C ARG A 310 -16.65 -31.43 -20.33
N THR A 311 -16.85 -30.13 -20.53
CA THR A 311 -17.46 -29.23 -19.54
C THR A 311 -18.99 -29.29 -19.57
N LEU A 312 -19.59 -29.25 -20.75
CA LEU A 312 -21.04 -29.34 -20.99
C LEU A 312 -21.35 -30.36 -22.11
N PRO A 313 -22.57 -30.93 -22.16
CA PRO A 313 -22.95 -31.87 -23.23
C PRO A 313 -22.97 -31.25 -24.63
N HIS A 314 -23.00 -29.91 -24.72
CA HIS A 314 -22.96 -29.14 -25.97
C HIS A 314 -21.57 -29.09 -26.61
N PHE A 315 -20.51 -29.36 -25.85
CA PHE A 315 -19.14 -29.38 -26.37
C PHE A 315 -18.72 -30.81 -26.74
N THR A 316 -17.80 -30.89 -27.70
CA THR A 316 -17.11 -32.13 -28.05
C THR A 316 -16.19 -32.57 -26.92
N LYS A 317 -15.73 -33.82 -26.98
CA LYS A 317 -14.78 -34.34 -25.99
C LYS A 317 -13.40 -33.74 -26.25
N ASP A 318 -12.66 -33.55 -25.16
CA ASP A 318 -11.29 -33.04 -25.14
C ASP A 318 -11.15 -31.64 -25.77
N ASP A 319 -12.20 -30.83 -25.64
CA ASP A 319 -12.19 -29.44 -26.08
C ASP A 319 -11.54 -28.52 -25.03
N TYR A 320 -10.35 -27.99 -25.37
CA TYR A 320 -9.56 -27.07 -24.54
C TYR A 320 -9.68 -25.60 -24.96
N SER A 321 -10.57 -25.30 -25.92
CA SER A 321 -10.86 -23.95 -26.39
C SER A 321 -11.27 -23.00 -25.26
N PRO A 322 -11.08 -21.69 -25.43
CA PRO A 322 -11.57 -20.69 -24.48
C PRO A 322 -13.07 -20.86 -24.17
N GLU A 323 -13.90 -21.04 -25.20
CA GLU A 323 -15.36 -21.11 -25.09
C GLU A 323 -15.81 -22.34 -24.28
N ALA A 324 -15.21 -23.50 -24.55
CA ALA A 324 -15.53 -24.74 -23.83
C ALA A 324 -15.07 -24.70 -22.37
N ARG A 325 -14.03 -23.92 -22.06
CA ARG A 325 -13.38 -23.86 -20.74
C ARG A 325 -13.74 -22.60 -19.94
N GLY A 326 -14.82 -21.90 -20.30
CA GLY A 326 -15.41 -20.83 -19.49
C GLY A 326 -14.87 -19.43 -19.73
N PHE A 327 -14.32 -19.14 -20.90
CA PHE A 327 -14.04 -17.77 -21.32
C PHE A 327 -15.32 -17.09 -21.77
N VAL A 328 -15.67 -15.96 -21.13
CA VAL A 328 -16.82 -15.15 -21.49
C VAL A 328 -16.35 -13.98 -22.34
N GLU A 329 -16.63 -14.06 -23.64
CA GLU A 329 -16.26 -13.05 -24.63
C GLU A 329 -17.21 -11.86 -24.61
N ASN A 330 -18.48 -12.10 -24.29
CA ASN A 330 -19.47 -11.04 -24.24
C ASN A 330 -19.33 -10.17 -22.99
N SER A 331 -19.77 -8.92 -23.10
CA SER A 331 -19.95 -8.01 -21.97
C SER A 331 -21.37 -8.12 -21.41
N TYR A 332 -21.59 -7.57 -20.21
CA TYR A 332 -22.95 -7.51 -19.64
C TYR A 332 -23.93 -6.71 -20.51
N LEU A 333 -23.43 -5.72 -21.27
CA LEU A 333 -24.24 -4.96 -22.21
C LEU A 333 -24.72 -5.80 -23.40
N ARG A 334 -23.84 -6.64 -23.97
CA ARG A 334 -24.21 -7.54 -25.08
C ARG A 334 -25.12 -8.68 -24.62
N GLY A 335 -24.95 -9.10 -23.36
CA GLY A 335 -25.61 -10.27 -22.80
C GLY A 335 -24.79 -11.54 -23.02
N LEU A 336 -24.91 -12.47 -22.07
CA LEU A 336 -24.16 -13.72 -22.07
C LEU A 336 -24.94 -14.80 -22.83
N THR A 337 -24.23 -15.64 -23.57
CA THR A 337 -24.80 -16.87 -24.14
C THR A 337 -25.16 -17.87 -23.03
N PRO A 338 -26.04 -18.87 -23.28
CA PRO A 338 -26.42 -19.83 -22.24
C PRO A 338 -25.25 -20.62 -21.63
N THR A 339 -24.22 -20.94 -22.43
CA THR A 339 -23.00 -21.62 -21.95
C THR A 339 -22.16 -20.70 -21.07
N GLU A 340 -21.92 -19.45 -21.52
CA GLU A 340 -21.22 -18.42 -20.75
C GLU A 340 -21.94 -18.11 -19.43
N PHE A 341 -23.28 -17.98 -19.47
CA PHE A 341 -24.10 -17.73 -18.29
C PHE A 341 -23.94 -18.85 -17.25
N PHE A 342 -23.96 -20.11 -17.68
CA PHE A 342 -23.80 -21.24 -16.76
C PHE A 342 -22.39 -21.27 -16.15
N PHE A 343 -21.34 -21.05 -16.94
CA PHE A 343 -19.97 -20.97 -16.42
C PHE A 343 -19.76 -19.80 -15.47
N HIS A 344 -20.35 -18.64 -15.78
CA HIS A 344 -20.32 -17.48 -14.92
C HIS A 344 -21.07 -17.73 -13.60
N ALA A 345 -22.24 -18.38 -13.64
CA ALA A 345 -22.98 -18.78 -12.45
C ALA A 345 -22.20 -19.78 -11.59
N MET A 346 -21.44 -20.70 -12.21
CA MET A 346 -20.59 -21.66 -11.49
C MET A 346 -19.48 -20.94 -10.70
N ALA A 347 -18.76 -20.01 -11.33
CA ALA A 347 -17.74 -19.20 -10.65
C ALA A 347 -18.35 -18.27 -9.58
N GLY A 348 -19.49 -17.64 -9.87
CA GLY A 348 -20.20 -16.81 -8.90
C GLY A 348 -20.68 -17.61 -7.67
N ARG A 349 -21.07 -18.88 -7.86
CA ARG A 349 -21.46 -19.76 -6.76
C ARG A 349 -20.30 -20.07 -5.83
N GLU A 350 -19.10 -20.31 -6.35
CA GLU A 350 -17.89 -20.49 -5.52
C GLU A 350 -17.66 -19.26 -4.63
N GLY A 351 -17.73 -18.05 -5.19
CA GLY A 351 -17.60 -16.81 -4.43
C GLY A 351 -18.61 -16.70 -3.29
N LEU A 352 -19.89 -17.02 -3.54
CA LEU A 352 -20.94 -17.02 -2.50
C LEU A 352 -20.66 -18.04 -1.37
N ILE A 353 -20.22 -19.24 -1.73
CA ILE A 353 -19.88 -20.29 -0.76
C ILE A 353 -18.68 -19.86 0.08
N ASP A 354 -17.65 -19.33 -0.56
CA ASP A 354 -16.45 -18.83 0.11
C ASP A 354 -16.78 -17.73 1.12
N THR A 355 -17.64 -16.77 0.76
CA THR A 355 -18.11 -15.73 1.67
C THR A 355 -18.82 -16.34 2.89
N ALA A 356 -19.73 -17.30 2.69
CA ALA A 356 -20.48 -17.91 3.78
C ALA A 356 -19.58 -18.71 4.73
N VAL A 357 -18.70 -19.58 4.19
CA VAL A 357 -17.84 -20.47 4.98
C VAL A 357 -16.79 -19.67 5.75
N LYS A 358 -16.08 -18.77 5.07
CA LYS A 358 -14.94 -18.07 5.67
C LYS A 358 -15.39 -17.03 6.71
N THR A 359 -16.60 -16.47 6.63
CA THR A 359 -17.13 -15.53 7.64
C THR A 359 -17.23 -16.19 9.02
N ALA A 360 -17.70 -17.44 9.08
CA ALA A 360 -17.76 -18.19 10.34
C ALA A 360 -16.34 -18.45 10.90
N GLU A 361 -15.39 -18.78 10.02
CA GLU A 361 -14.00 -19.02 10.43
C GLU A 361 -13.30 -17.77 10.94
N THR A 362 -13.47 -16.62 10.28
CA THR A 362 -12.83 -15.37 10.71
C THR A 362 -13.39 -14.85 12.03
N GLY A 363 -14.70 -14.98 12.26
CA GLY A 363 -15.31 -14.66 13.55
C GLY A 363 -14.75 -15.51 14.70
N TYR A 364 -14.52 -16.81 14.45
CA TYR A 364 -13.88 -17.68 15.44
C TYR A 364 -12.41 -17.31 15.70
N ILE A 365 -11.65 -16.95 14.65
CA ILE A 365 -10.27 -16.46 14.78
C ILE A 365 -10.23 -15.17 15.61
N GLN A 366 -11.10 -14.21 15.31
CA GLN A 366 -11.21 -12.95 16.05
C GLN A 366 -11.44 -13.21 17.55
N ARG A 367 -12.41 -14.05 17.90
CA ARG A 367 -12.70 -14.40 19.29
C ARG A 367 -11.49 -15.03 19.99
N ARG A 368 -10.77 -15.92 19.30
CA ARG A 368 -9.56 -16.57 19.84
C ARG A 368 -8.44 -15.57 20.09
N LEU A 369 -8.20 -14.64 19.17
CA LEU A 369 -7.19 -13.59 19.33
C LEU A 369 -7.52 -12.71 20.52
N VAL A 370 -8.76 -12.23 20.63
CA VAL A 370 -9.19 -11.40 21.77
C VAL A 370 -9.02 -12.17 23.07
N LYS A 371 -9.50 -13.41 23.15
CA LYS A 371 -9.39 -14.22 24.37
C LYS A 371 -7.95 -14.53 24.80
N ALA A 372 -7.02 -14.63 23.84
CA ALA A 372 -5.63 -14.87 24.14
C ALA A 372 -4.86 -13.62 24.58
N LEU A 373 -5.36 -12.42 24.25
CA LEU A 373 -4.66 -11.16 24.45
C LEU A 373 -5.43 -10.19 25.37
N GLU A 374 -6.58 -10.58 25.93
CA GLU A 374 -7.48 -9.66 26.65
C GLU A 374 -6.90 -9.07 27.93
N ASP A 375 -5.91 -9.73 28.53
CA ASP A 375 -5.29 -9.30 29.78
C ASP A 375 -4.00 -8.50 29.60
N LEU A 376 -3.55 -8.29 28.36
CA LEU A 376 -2.37 -7.48 28.07
C LEU A 376 -2.71 -5.99 28.09
N SER A 377 -2.02 -5.27 28.98
CA SER A 377 -2.15 -3.82 29.14
C SER A 377 -0.78 -3.14 29.25
N ALA A 378 -0.70 -1.90 28.76
CA ALA A 378 0.46 -1.04 28.98
C ALA A 378 0.48 -0.58 30.44
N ARG A 379 1.61 -0.74 31.13
CA ARG A 379 1.79 -0.35 32.53
C ARG A 379 2.49 1.00 32.65
N TYR A 380 2.46 1.61 33.84
CA TYR A 380 3.05 2.92 34.11
C TYR A 380 4.57 3.00 33.93
N ASP A 381 5.25 1.85 33.92
CA ASP A 381 6.68 1.74 33.64
C ASP A 381 7.00 1.62 32.13
N GLY A 382 5.98 1.68 31.27
CA GLY A 382 6.11 1.53 29.80
C GLY A 382 6.13 0.08 29.31
N THR A 383 6.15 -0.90 30.23
CA THR A 383 6.13 -2.33 29.89
C THR A 383 4.72 -2.80 29.53
N VAL A 384 4.63 -3.84 28.71
CA VAL A 384 3.36 -4.54 28.44
C VAL A 384 3.36 -5.83 29.24
N ARG A 385 2.35 -5.99 30.10
CA ARG A 385 2.25 -7.15 31.00
C ARG A 385 0.89 -7.81 30.91
N ASN A 386 0.87 -9.10 31.19
CA ASN A 386 -0.35 -9.89 31.36
C ASN A 386 -1.00 -9.66 32.75
N SER A 387 -2.08 -10.39 33.04
CA SER A 387 -2.77 -10.34 34.33
C SER A 387 -1.94 -10.86 35.51
N LEU A 388 -1.00 -11.78 35.27
CA LEU A 388 -0.11 -12.35 36.28
C LEU A 388 1.08 -11.41 36.60
N GLY A 389 1.30 -10.40 35.78
CA GLY A 389 2.43 -9.47 35.91
C GLY A 389 3.68 -9.91 35.13
N ASP A 390 3.59 -10.96 34.32
CA ASP A 390 4.65 -11.37 33.41
C ASP A 390 4.81 -10.33 32.30
N ILE A 391 6.06 -10.00 31.99
CA ILE A 391 6.40 -9.01 30.96
C ILE A 391 6.39 -9.71 29.60
N VAL A 392 5.56 -9.21 28.67
CA VAL A 392 5.53 -9.67 27.27
C VAL A 392 6.41 -8.78 26.39
N GLN A 393 6.37 -7.46 26.61
CA GLN A 393 7.27 -6.50 25.97
C GLN A 393 7.84 -5.55 27.02
N PHE A 394 9.14 -5.30 26.95
CA PHE A 394 9.80 -4.32 27.82
C PHE A 394 9.38 -2.87 27.51
N LEU A 395 8.93 -2.63 26.29
CA LEU A 395 8.41 -1.36 25.83
C LEU A 395 7.32 -1.64 24.79
N TYR A 396 6.16 -0.99 24.94
CA TYR A 396 5.06 -1.13 23.98
C TYR A 396 5.53 -0.86 22.55
N GLY A 397 5.27 -1.79 21.63
CA GLY A 397 5.62 -1.59 20.21
C GLY A 397 7.12 -1.46 19.93
N GLU A 398 8.00 -1.78 20.89
CA GLU A 398 9.45 -1.55 20.83
C GLU A 398 9.88 -0.07 20.69
N ASP A 399 8.94 0.88 20.67
CA ASP A 399 9.18 2.32 20.57
C ASP A 399 8.48 3.15 21.67
N GLY A 400 7.50 2.59 22.37
CA GLY A 400 6.76 3.23 23.46
C GLY A 400 5.72 4.26 22.99
N LEU A 401 5.40 4.29 21.69
CA LEU A 401 4.60 5.34 21.09
C LEU A 401 3.20 4.86 20.72
N ASP A 402 2.22 5.75 20.79
CA ASP A 402 0.88 5.49 20.29
C ASP A 402 0.89 5.45 18.77
N ALA A 403 0.35 4.37 18.23
CA ALA A 403 0.17 4.16 16.80
C ALA A 403 -0.67 5.25 16.12
N MET A 404 -1.58 5.93 16.82
CA MET A 404 -2.34 7.05 16.25
C MET A 404 -1.47 8.25 15.85
N CYS A 405 -0.32 8.44 16.51
CA CYS A 405 0.59 9.56 16.30
C CYS A 405 1.68 9.28 15.25
N ILE A 406 1.70 8.08 14.68
CA ILE A 406 2.72 7.62 13.73
C ILE A 406 2.27 7.89 12.30
N GLU A 407 3.18 8.39 11.47
CA GLU A 407 2.94 8.67 10.06
C GLU A 407 4.01 8.07 9.16
N LYS A 408 3.65 7.79 7.91
CA LYS A 408 4.61 7.29 6.92
C LYS A 408 5.51 8.43 6.43
N GLN A 409 6.79 8.38 6.80
CA GLN A 409 7.78 9.42 6.51
C GLN A 409 8.96 8.88 5.71
N LYS A 410 9.54 9.75 4.86
CA LYS A 410 10.74 9.43 4.09
C LYS A 410 11.99 9.72 4.91
N LEU A 411 12.79 8.69 5.18
CA LEU A 411 14.04 8.82 5.93
C LEU A 411 15.13 9.56 5.12
N GLY A 412 15.27 9.27 3.82
CA GLY A 412 16.10 10.04 2.88
C GLY A 412 17.63 9.89 3.00
N ILE A 413 18.15 9.29 4.09
CA ILE A 413 19.59 9.01 4.25
C ILE A 413 20.01 7.59 3.80
N LEU A 414 19.03 6.69 3.58
CA LEU A 414 19.28 5.27 3.35
C LEU A 414 19.83 4.97 1.95
N ASN A 415 19.14 5.40 0.88
CA ASN A 415 19.48 5.02 -0.51
C ASN A 415 20.41 6.01 -1.20
N MET A 416 20.71 7.13 -0.56
CA MET A 416 21.58 8.16 -1.12
C MET A 416 23.00 7.61 -1.34
N SER A 417 23.64 7.96 -2.46
CA SER A 417 25.07 7.64 -2.68
C SER A 417 25.94 8.41 -1.70
N ASP A 418 27.16 7.93 -1.43
CA ASP A 418 28.06 8.61 -0.49
C ASP A 418 28.41 10.03 -0.94
N ALA A 419 28.64 10.22 -2.25
CA ALA A 419 28.88 11.54 -2.83
C ALA A 419 27.65 12.48 -2.72
N ALA A 420 26.43 11.97 -2.92
CA ALA A 420 25.22 12.78 -2.76
C ALA A 420 24.96 13.13 -1.29
N PHE A 421 25.27 12.20 -0.37
CA PHE A 421 25.15 12.40 1.08
C PHE A 421 26.12 13.46 1.58
N GLU A 422 27.38 13.39 1.16
CA GLU A 422 28.38 14.42 1.44
C GLU A 422 27.96 15.78 0.86
N LYS A 423 27.54 15.82 -0.41
CA LYS A 423 27.05 17.05 -1.05
C LYS A 423 25.85 17.65 -0.32
N LYS A 424 24.97 16.84 0.29
CA LYS A 424 23.78 17.32 0.99
C LYS A 424 24.10 17.84 2.39
N TYR A 425 24.85 17.10 3.21
CA TYR A 425 25.03 17.42 4.63
C TYR A 425 26.38 18.03 4.99
N ARG A 426 27.48 17.65 4.32
CA ARG A 426 28.81 18.15 4.69
C ARG A 426 28.98 19.62 4.33
N LEU A 427 29.52 20.40 5.25
CA LEU A 427 29.87 21.81 5.05
C LEU A 427 31.28 22.05 5.58
N ASP A 428 32.22 22.28 4.67
CA ASP A 428 33.59 22.64 5.02
C ASP A 428 33.73 24.17 4.98
N LEU A 429 34.11 24.77 6.11
CA LEU A 429 34.31 26.22 6.23
C LEU A 429 35.68 26.69 5.71
N ALA A 430 36.64 25.79 5.47
CA ALA A 430 37.92 26.12 4.86
C ALA A 430 37.76 26.36 3.35
N ASN A 431 36.94 25.53 2.70
CA ASN A 431 36.57 25.65 1.29
C ASN A 431 35.04 25.71 1.15
N PRO A 432 34.40 26.82 1.56
CA PRO A 432 32.95 26.90 1.56
C PRO A 432 32.40 26.94 0.13
N PRO A 433 31.27 26.27 -0.13
CA PRO A 433 30.60 26.33 -1.43
C PRO A 433 30.08 27.74 -1.71
N GLU A 434 29.93 28.09 -3.00
CA GLU A 434 29.61 29.45 -3.45
C GLU A 434 28.34 30.04 -2.79
N TRP A 435 27.29 29.23 -2.65
CA TRP A 435 26.04 29.64 -1.99
C TRP A 435 26.23 30.07 -0.53
N PHE A 436 27.24 29.57 0.17
CA PHE A 436 27.48 29.88 1.58
C PHE A 436 27.89 31.34 1.77
N LYS A 437 28.60 31.94 0.79
CA LYS A 437 29.00 33.34 0.84
C LYS A 437 27.90 34.28 0.34
N GLN A 438 27.13 33.85 -0.66
CA GLN A 438 26.13 34.68 -1.33
C GLN A 438 24.78 34.68 -0.59
N ASP A 439 24.29 33.50 -0.18
CA ASP A 439 22.90 33.31 0.24
C ASP A 439 22.72 33.19 1.77
N TYR A 440 23.79 33.28 2.55
CA TYR A 440 23.76 33.12 4.01
C TYR A 440 24.37 34.32 4.69
N GLU A 441 23.69 34.85 5.73
CA GLU A 441 24.01 36.16 6.33
C GLU A 441 25.44 36.23 6.86
N PHE A 442 25.86 35.20 7.60
CA PHE A 442 27.19 35.12 8.23
C PHE A 442 28.24 34.38 7.40
N GLY A 443 28.02 34.21 6.08
CA GLY A 443 28.91 33.45 5.21
C GLY A 443 30.36 33.92 5.19
N ASN A 444 30.57 35.23 5.16
CA ASN A 444 31.92 35.82 5.13
C ASN A 444 32.61 35.77 6.49
N GLU A 445 31.86 35.93 7.59
CA GLU A 445 32.39 35.93 8.96
C GLU A 445 32.82 34.52 9.40
N LEU A 446 32.04 33.50 9.03
CA LEU A 446 32.27 32.11 9.44
C LEU A 446 33.25 31.36 8.53
N THR A 447 33.74 31.98 7.45
CA THR A 447 34.74 31.35 6.57
C THR A 447 36.05 31.18 7.35
N GLY A 448 36.49 29.94 7.56
CA GLY A 448 37.70 29.61 8.33
C GLY A 448 37.54 29.66 9.86
N ASP A 449 36.31 29.79 10.39
CA ASP A 449 36.06 29.79 11.83
C ASP A 449 36.24 28.39 12.45
N LYS A 450 37.25 28.24 13.32
CA LYS A 450 37.61 26.94 13.92
C LYS A 450 36.53 26.39 14.87
N PRO A 451 35.94 27.19 15.80
CA PRO A 451 34.86 26.71 16.67
C PRO A 451 33.64 26.20 15.90
N SER A 452 33.19 26.92 14.88
CA SER A 452 32.04 26.49 14.05
C SER A 452 32.36 25.25 13.21
N MET A 453 33.60 25.12 12.74
CA MET A 453 34.07 23.93 12.02
C MET A 453 34.02 22.68 12.91
N ALA A 454 34.47 22.79 14.16
CA ALA A 454 34.43 21.67 15.10
C ALA A 454 32.98 21.19 15.39
N LEU A 455 32.01 22.11 15.46
CA LEU A 455 30.59 21.74 15.62
C LEU A 455 30.04 21.04 14.38
N LEU A 456 30.37 21.51 13.18
CA LEU A 456 29.93 20.91 11.92
C LEU A 456 30.54 19.52 11.69
N ASP A 457 31.81 19.33 12.05
CA ASP A 457 32.47 18.02 12.00
C ASP A 457 31.80 17.03 12.97
N ALA A 458 31.46 17.47 14.19
CA ALA A 458 30.74 16.65 15.15
C ALA A 458 29.33 16.25 14.66
N GLU A 459 28.59 17.17 14.02
CA GLU A 459 27.29 16.88 13.39
C GLU A 459 27.44 15.85 12.25
N TRP A 460 28.46 16.03 11.40
CA TRP A 460 28.75 15.15 10.28
C TRP A 460 29.09 13.72 10.74
N ASP A 461 29.94 13.58 11.75
CA ASP A 461 30.31 12.28 12.32
C ASP A 461 29.09 11.56 12.94
N ALA A 462 28.20 12.31 13.61
CA ALA A 462 26.96 11.77 14.14
C ALA A 462 26.02 11.26 13.02
N LEU A 463 25.85 12.04 11.94
CA LEU A 463 25.05 11.65 10.78
C LEU A 463 25.64 10.43 10.05
N LEU A 464 26.97 10.33 9.94
CA LEU A 464 27.65 9.15 9.40
C LEU A 464 27.41 7.91 10.26
N LYS A 465 27.49 8.07 11.59
CA LYS A 465 27.21 6.98 12.54
C LYS A 465 25.77 6.49 12.39
N ASP A 466 24.79 7.39 12.39
CA ASP A 466 23.37 7.02 12.20
C ASP A 466 23.15 6.28 10.90
N ARG A 467 23.69 6.81 9.79
CA ARG A 467 23.54 6.18 8.47
C ARG A 467 24.09 4.77 8.43
N ARG A 468 25.23 4.51 9.10
CA ARG A 468 25.81 3.16 9.21
C ARG A 468 24.92 2.23 10.03
N VAL A 469 24.47 2.68 11.20
CA VAL A 469 23.61 1.89 12.09
C VAL A 469 22.26 1.58 11.44
N ILE A 470 21.61 2.58 10.87
CA ILE A 470 20.29 2.42 10.23
C ILE A 470 20.38 1.54 8.98
N ARG A 471 21.46 1.63 8.20
CA ARG A 471 21.72 0.68 7.10
C ARG A 471 21.94 -0.74 7.62
N ALA A 472 22.67 -0.91 8.72
CA ALA A 472 22.88 -2.23 9.31
C ALA A 472 21.55 -2.86 9.76
N ILE A 473 20.69 -2.09 10.42
CA ILE A 473 19.34 -2.53 10.84
C ILE A 473 18.47 -2.88 9.62
N ASN A 474 18.47 -2.04 8.59
CA ASN A 474 17.62 -2.22 7.40
C ASN A 474 18.26 -3.08 6.29
N LYS A 475 19.27 -3.90 6.60
CA LYS A 475 20.03 -4.67 5.59
C LYS A 475 19.17 -5.58 4.72
N SER A 476 18.11 -6.16 5.28
CA SER A 476 17.16 -7.03 4.55
C SER A 476 16.19 -6.26 3.65
N LYS A 477 15.92 -4.97 3.96
CA LYS A 477 14.93 -4.12 3.28
C LYS A 477 15.56 -2.82 2.78
N MET A 478 16.80 -2.87 2.32
CA MET A 478 17.60 -1.69 1.94
C MET A 478 16.92 -0.73 0.94
N ASN A 479 15.93 -1.18 0.17
CA ASN A 479 15.26 -0.35 -0.83
C ASN A 479 14.07 0.47 -0.27
N GLU A 480 13.60 0.19 0.95
CA GLU A 480 12.40 0.84 1.52
C GLU A 480 12.79 2.07 2.35
N GLU A 481 12.66 3.28 1.78
CA GLU A 481 12.96 4.54 2.50
C GLU A 481 11.78 5.12 3.29
N MET A 482 10.57 4.60 3.05
CA MET A 482 9.35 5.09 3.69
C MET A 482 9.08 4.26 4.95
N MET A 483 9.27 4.87 6.11
CA MET A 483 9.12 4.23 7.41
C MET A 483 7.96 4.85 8.19
N GLN A 484 7.38 4.08 9.10
CA GLN A 484 6.37 4.58 10.03
C GLN A 484 7.09 5.23 11.21
N LEU A 485 7.03 6.56 11.32
CA LEU A 485 7.73 7.33 12.34
C LEU A 485 6.82 8.42 12.91
N PRO A 486 6.95 8.76 14.21
CA PRO A 486 6.15 9.83 14.81
C PRO A 486 6.58 11.19 14.28
N LEU A 487 5.73 12.19 14.49
CA LEU A 487 6.00 13.61 14.21
C LEU A 487 6.40 13.87 12.75
N ASN A 488 5.45 14.34 11.94
CA ASN A 488 5.78 14.69 10.56
C ASN A 488 6.65 15.96 10.47
N ILE A 489 7.97 15.79 10.51
CA ILE A 489 8.93 16.91 10.62
C ILE A 489 8.82 17.84 9.42
N THR A 490 8.69 17.30 8.21
CA THR A 490 8.56 18.11 7.00
C THR A 490 7.36 19.05 7.09
N ARG A 491 6.22 18.55 7.60
CA ARG A 491 5.01 19.36 7.77
C ARG A 491 5.17 20.43 8.87
N ILE A 492 5.83 20.11 9.98
CA ILE A 492 6.12 21.07 11.06
C ILE A 492 7.02 22.21 10.53
N VAL A 493 8.07 21.85 9.78
CA VAL A 493 8.99 22.79 9.12
C VAL A 493 8.23 23.70 8.14
N GLU A 494 7.39 23.15 7.27
CA GLU A 494 6.58 23.93 6.33
C GLU A 494 5.56 24.84 7.02
N SER A 495 5.01 24.40 8.14
CA SER A 495 4.09 25.21 8.95
C SER A 495 4.82 26.37 9.63
N ALA A 496 6.01 26.15 10.17
CA ALA A 496 6.82 27.22 10.73
C ALA A 496 7.25 28.25 9.66
N LYS A 497 7.67 27.80 8.48
CA LYS A 497 7.98 28.71 7.35
C LYS A 497 6.80 29.62 7.00
N ARG A 498 5.58 29.11 7.11
CA ARG A 498 4.35 29.87 6.87
C ARG A 498 4.09 30.89 7.98
N VAL A 499 4.10 30.46 9.24
CA VAL A 499 3.82 31.33 10.40
C VAL A 499 4.77 32.52 10.45
N PHE A 500 6.05 32.30 10.14
CA PHE A 500 7.08 33.34 10.16
C PHE A 500 7.35 33.97 8.78
N ASN A 501 6.55 33.64 7.76
CA ASN A 501 6.66 34.18 6.40
C ASN A 501 8.08 34.11 5.81
N VAL A 502 8.74 32.96 5.97
CA VAL A 502 10.10 32.70 5.48
C VAL A 502 10.08 32.50 3.97
N LYS A 503 10.69 33.42 3.21
CA LYS A 503 10.74 33.34 1.74
C LYS A 503 11.94 32.55 1.27
N ALA A 504 11.86 32.02 0.05
CA ALA A 504 12.95 31.24 -0.55
C ALA A 504 14.24 32.04 -0.77
N ASN A 505 14.14 33.37 -0.89
CA ASN A 505 15.26 34.28 -1.14
C ASN A 505 15.80 34.93 0.14
N ASP A 506 15.21 34.64 1.30
CA ASP A 506 15.66 35.23 2.56
C ASP A 506 16.98 34.58 3.00
N ARG A 507 17.88 35.39 3.57
CA ARG A 507 19.13 34.91 4.15
C ARG A 507 18.85 34.47 5.59
N SER A 508 19.26 33.26 5.93
CA SER A 508 19.13 32.74 7.30
C SER A 508 20.10 33.44 8.25
N ASN A 509 19.62 33.74 9.46
CA ASN A 509 20.38 34.34 10.56
C ASN A 509 20.83 33.32 11.62
N LEU A 510 20.79 32.02 11.31
CA LEU A 510 21.15 30.94 12.23
C LEU A 510 22.63 30.61 12.16
N ARG A 511 23.32 30.56 13.30
CA ARG A 511 24.73 30.10 13.36
C ARG A 511 24.80 28.61 13.70
N PRO A 512 25.90 27.92 13.36
CA PRO A 512 26.12 26.54 13.80
C PRO A 512 26.01 26.37 15.33
N SER A 513 26.43 27.39 16.09
CA SER A 513 26.32 27.47 17.55
C SER A 513 24.89 27.56 18.07
N ASP A 514 23.95 28.08 17.27
CA ASP A 514 22.52 28.15 17.66
C ASP A 514 21.81 26.82 17.36
N VAL A 515 22.12 26.19 16.22
CA VAL A 515 21.39 25.02 15.73
C VAL A 515 21.89 23.72 16.36
N ILE A 516 23.20 23.44 16.26
CA ILE A 516 23.74 22.11 16.57
C ILE A 516 23.58 21.78 18.07
N PRO A 517 23.97 22.65 19.02
CA PRO A 517 23.74 22.40 20.44
C PRO A 517 22.26 22.31 20.80
N ALA A 518 21.39 23.12 20.18
CA ALA A 518 19.96 23.08 20.45
C ALA A 518 19.32 21.75 20.00
N VAL A 519 19.69 21.24 18.81
CA VAL A 519 19.24 19.92 18.33
C VAL A 519 19.79 18.81 19.23
N GLN A 520 21.05 18.88 19.64
CA GLN A 520 21.65 17.89 20.55
C GLN A 520 20.93 17.86 21.91
N ASN A 521 20.64 19.03 22.49
CA ASN A 521 19.92 19.14 23.75
C ASN A 521 18.48 18.61 23.63
N MET A 522 17.78 18.94 22.54
CA MET A 522 16.44 18.41 22.28
C MET A 522 16.46 16.88 22.16
N LEU A 523 17.38 16.32 21.37
CA LEU A 523 17.54 14.87 21.21
C LEU A 523 17.89 14.16 22.52
N ALA A 524 18.63 14.82 23.43
CA ALA A 524 18.95 14.29 24.74
C ALA A 524 17.75 14.33 25.71
N ASN A 525 16.85 15.30 25.54
CA ASN A 525 15.62 15.43 26.34
C ASN A 525 14.50 14.50 25.86
N MET A 526 14.47 14.17 24.56
CA MET A 526 13.53 13.20 23.98
C MET A 526 13.89 11.77 24.38
N LYS A 527 13.56 11.43 25.62
CA LYS A 527 13.72 10.10 26.21
C LYS A 527 12.41 9.35 26.20
N ILE A 528 12.47 8.09 25.81
CA ILE A 528 11.38 7.12 25.88
C ILE A 528 11.43 6.42 27.24
N VAL A 529 12.59 5.86 27.58
CA VAL A 529 12.80 5.14 28.85
C VAL A 529 13.40 6.11 29.86
N ARG A 530 12.69 6.32 30.97
CA ARG A 530 13.15 7.20 32.05
C ARG A 530 14.00 6.41 33.03
N GLY A 531 15.29 6.75 33.12
CA GLY A 531 16.21 6.18 34.10
C GLY A 531 17.63 6.72 33.92
N SER A 532 18.43 6.62 34.97
CA SER A 532 19.85 6.99 34.97
C SER A 532 20.77 5.78 35.08
N ASP A 533 20.21 4.59 35.31
CA ASP A 533 20.95 3.34 35.35
C ASP A 533 21.41 2.93 33.93
N PRO A 534 22.49 2.13 33.83
CA PRO A 534 23.04 1.75 32.53
C PRO A 534 22.04 1.04 31.60
N ILE A 535 21.12 0.25 32.16
CA ILE A 535 20.14 -0.53 31.40
C ILE A 535 19.09 0.39 30.78
N SER A 536 18.54 1.32 31.55
CA SER A 536 17.59 2.32 31.05
C SER A 536 18.18 3.20 29.96
N LEU A 537 19.46 3.59 30.10
CA LEU A 537 20.16 4.38 29.07
C LEU A 537 20.35 3.59 27.77
N GLU A 538 20.67 2.30 27.86
CA GLU A 538 20.76 1.42 26.70
C GLU A 538 19.39 1.21 26.04
N ALA A 539 18.35 0.97 26.83
CA ALA A 539 16.98 0.78 26.34
C ALA A 539 16.46 2.03 25.62
N ASP A 540 16.68 3.23 26.18
CA ASP A 540 16.34 4.51 25.53
C ASP A 540 17.08 4.70 24.20
N ALA A 541 18.39 4.41 24.21
CA ALA A 541 19.21 4.54 23.02
C ALA A 541 18.71 3.62 21.90
N ASN A 542 18.33 2.38 22.22
CA ASN A 542 17.81 1.40 21.27
C ASN A 542 16.42 1.75 20.72
N ALA A 543 15.50 2.19 21.58
CA ALA A 543 14.13 2.54 21.17
C ALA A 543 14.07 3.78 20.26
N SER A 544 15.07 4.66 20.33
CA SER A 544 15.06 5.97 19.66
C SER A 544 15.97 6.09 18.43
N ILE A 545 16.68 5.02 18.02
CA ILE A 545 17.68 5.05 16.94
C ILE A 545 17.10 5.64 15.63
N LEU A 546 16.00 5.06 15.14
CA LEU A 546 15.41 5.43 13.85
C LEU A 546 14.86 6.86 13.88
N PHE A 547 14.15 7.21 14.94
CA PHE A 547 13.55 8.53 15.12
C PHE A 547 14.62 9.63 15.29
N LYS A 548 15.61 9.43 16.15
CA LYS A 548 16.70 10.39 16.35
C LYS A 548 17.55 10.56 15.08
N GLY A 549 17.77 9.49 14.32
CA GLY A 549 18.44 9.57 13.02
C GLY A 549 17.64 10.36 11.98
N LEU A 550 16.32 10.20 11.92
CA LEU A 550 15.45 11.04 11.09
C LEU A 550 15.55 12.51 11.51
N LEU A 551 15.37 12.81 12.79
CA LEU A 551 15.33 14.18 13.30
C LEU A 551 16.66 14.91 13.08
N ARG A 552 17.78 14.23 13.33
CA ARG A 552 19.12 14.76 13.06
C ARG A 552 19.34 15.02 11.58
N SER A 553 18.86 14.14 10.70
CA SER A 553 18.96 14.36 9.25
C SER A 553 18.16 15.56 8.77
N ARG A 554 16.95 15.80 9.31
CA ARG A 554 16.06 16.89 8.87
C ARG A 554 16.40 18.24 9.47
N LEU A 555 16.97 18.25 10.66
CA LEU A 555 17.40 19.45 11.36
C LEU A 555 18.91 19.70 11.26
N ALA A 556 19.60 19.02 10.33
CA ALA A 556 21.01 19.27 10.05
C ALA A 556 21.22 20.73 9.65
N PHE A 557 22.28 21.36 10.16
CA PHE A 557 22.53 22.80 9.98
C PHE A 557 22.40 23.25 8.52
N LYS A 558 23.04 22.51 7.61
CA LYS A 558 23.02 22.81 6.17
C LYS A 558 21.63 22.68 5.55
N GLU A 559 20.79 21.72 5.98
CA GLU A 559 19.42 21.57 5.47
C GLU A 559 18.52 22.72 5.96
N VAL A 560 18.62 23.08 7.24
CA VAL A 560 17.87 24.18 7.86
C VAL A 560 18.21 25.54 7.22
N VAL A 561 19.51 25.80 6.99
CA VAL A 561 19.98 27.09 6.46
C VAL A 561 19.82 27.18 4.94
N LYS A 562 20.16 26.13 4.18
CA LYS A 562 20.19 26.18 2.72
C LYS A 562 18.83 25.89 2.09
N GLU A 563 18.20 24.78 2.50
CA GLU A 563 16.96 24.31 1.85
C GLU A 563 15.74 24.98 2.47
N HIS A 564 15.69 25.08 3.80
CA HIS A 564 14.56 25.68 4.49
C HIS A 564 14.66 27.19 4.68
N ARG A 565 15.87 27.75 4.68
CA ARG A 565 16.17 29.19 4.84
C ARG A 565 15.60 29.78 6.14
N MET A 566 15.55 28.99 7.22
CA MET A 566 14.89 29.39 8.46
C MET A 566 15.58 30.55 9.17
N ASN A 567 14.80 31.38 9.87
CA ASN A 567 15.34 32.31 10.85
C ASN A 567 15.30 31.69 12.27
N LYS A 568 15.97 32.35 13.23
CA LYS A 568 16.06 31.88 14.62
C LYS A 568 14.69 31.67 15.28
N LEU A 569 13.76 32.61 15.11
CA LEU A 569 12.41 32.50 15.66
C LEU A 569 11.63 31.30 15.11
N ALA A 570 11.71 31.07 13.80
CA ALA A 570 11.06 29.93 13.15
C ALA A 570 11.68 28.60 13.61
N PHE A 571 13.00 28.56 13.78
CA PHE A 571 13.70 27.37 14.28
C PHE A 571 13.32 27.06 15.72
N ASP A 572 13.33 28.04 16.62
CA ASP A 572 12.92 27.87 18.02
C ASP A 572 11.47 27.38 18.13
N HIS A 573 10.57 27.90 17.28
CA HIS A 573 9.20 27.41 17.18
C HIS A 573 9.12 25.94 16.73
N VAL A 574 9.93 25.52 15.76
CA VAL A 574 9.99 24.11 15.32
C VAL A 574 10.42 23.20 16.48
N LEU A 575 11.45 23.59 17.23
CA LEU A 575 11.92 22.82 18.39
C LEU A 575 10.84 22.71 19.48
N GLY A 576 10.15 23.81 19.78
CA GLY A 576 9.05 23.82 20.76
C GLY A 576 7.89 22.92 20.33
N GLU A 577 7.49 22.98 19.06
CA GLU A 577 6.39 22.15 18.53
C GLU A 577 6.75 20.66 18.53
N LEU A 578 8.00 20.32 18.17
CA LEU A 578 8.49 18.94 18.23
C LEU A 578 8.47 18.39 19.66
N GLN A 579 8.89 19.18 20.65
CA GLN A 579 8.85 18.78 22.05
C GLN A 579 7.40 18.58 22.53
N ASN A 580 6.50 19.54 22.25
CA ASN A 580 5.10 19.45 22.65
C ASN A 580 4.39 18.22 22.08
N ARG A 581 4.67 17.88 20.81
CA ARG A 581 4.07 16.69 20.19
C ARG A 581 4.73 15.40 20.65
N TRP A 582 6.02 15.41 20.94
CA TRP A 582 6.73 14.26 21.51
C TRP A 582 6.09 13.84 22.83
N ASP A 583 5.82 14.78 23.72
CA ASP A 583 5.22 14.51 25.03
C ASP A 583 3.79 13.92 24.92
N ARG A 584 3.09 14.15 23.80
CA ARG A 584 1.75 13.61 23.50
C ARG A 584 1.78 12.30 22.72
N ALA A 585 2.93 11.87 22.22
CA ALA A 585 3.05 10.70 21.34
C ALA A 585 3.16 9.37 22.09
N PHE A 586 3.35 9.40 23.40
CA PHE A 586 3.47 8.21 24.23
C PHE A 586 2.15 7.45 24.35
N VAL A 587 2.24 6.13 24.43
CA VAL A 587 1.09 5.30 24.81
C VAL A 587 0.65 5.65 26.23
N ASN A 588 -0.66 5.78 26.44
CA ASN A 588 -1.21 6.02 27.76
C ASN A 588 -1.11 4.74 28.62
N PRO A 589 -0.55 4.79 29.84
CA PRO A 589 -0.62 3.68 30.76
C PRO A 589 -2.07 3.30 31.07
N GLY A 590 -2.37 2.00 31.07
CA GLY A 590 -3.73 1.47 31.18
C GLY A 590 -4.37 1.11 29.84
N GLU A 591 -3.76 1.47 28.70
CA GLU A 591 -4.24 1.08 27.38
C GLU A 591 -4.30 -0.45 27.25
N MET A 592 -5.45 -0.97 26.79
CA MET A 592 -5.70 -2.40 26.59
C MET A 592 -5.12 -2.89 25.25
N VAL A 593 -3.79 -2.76 25.14
CA VAL A 593 -3.03 -2.99 23.91
C VAL A 593 -3.23 -4.38 23.31
N GLY A 594 -3.50 -5.41 24.13
CA GLY A 594 -3.74 -6.75 23.63
C GLY A 594 -5.07 -6.90 22.87
N VAL A 595 -6.16 -6.34 23.41
CA VAL A 595 -7.46 -6.32 22.73
C VAL A 595 -7.37 -5.51 21.44
N LEU A 596 -6.70 -4.35 21.50
CA LEU A 596 -6.47 -3.50 20.34
C LEU A 596 -5.70 -4.24 19.23
N ALA A 597 -4.61 -4.94 19.59
CA ALA A 597 -3.83 -5.73 18.64
C ALA A 597 -4.64 -6.90 18.06
N ALA A 598 -5.39 -7.61 18.90
CA ALA A 598 -6.26 -8.71 18.47
C ALA A 598 -7.28 -8.24 17.41
N GLN A 599 -7.97 -7.13 17.70
CA GLN A 599 -8.95 -6.56 16.78
C GLN A 599 -8.31 -6.05 15.49
N SER A 600 -7.15 -5.40 15.61
CA SER A 600 -6.39 -4.86 14.48
C SER A 600 -5.90 -5.94 13.51
N ILE A 601 -5.67 -7.17 14.00
CA ILE A 601 -5.28 -8.33 13.18
C ILE A 601 -6.48 -9.02 12.55
N GLY A 602 -7.58 -9.22 13.31
CA GLY A 602 -8.67 -10.06 12.82
C GLY A 602 -9.77 -9.32 12.03
N GLU A 603 -9.94 -8.00 12.18
CA GLU A 603 -10.81 -7.22 11.29
C GLU A 603 -10.36 -7.31 9.82
N PRO A 604 -9.07 -7.09 9.46
CA PRO A 604 -8.60 -7.23 8.09
C PRO A 604 -8.72 -8.66 7.56
N ALA A 605 -8.57 -9.66 8.42
CA ALA A 605 -8.76 -11.06 8.03
C ALA A 605 -10.19 -11.34 7.57
N THR A 606 -11.19 -10.70 8.19
CA THR A 606 -12.58 -10.75 7.76
C THR A 606 -12.78 -10.02 6.44
N GLN A 607 -12.16 -8.85 6.25
CA GLN A 607 -12.22 -8.12 4.98
C GLN A 607 -11.55 -8.86 3.81
N MET A 608 -10.45 -9.59 4.05
CA MET A 608 -9.82 -10.42 3.03
C MET A 608 -10.76 -11.51 2.51
N THR A 609 -11.61 -12.04 3.38
CA THR A 609 -12.65 -13.00 3.04
C THR A 609 -13.74 -12.35 2.19
N LEU A 610 -14.30 -11.23 2.64
CA LEU A 610 -15.39 -10.54 1.94
C LEU A 610 -14.98 -10.06 0.55
N ASN A 611 -13.76 -9.54 0.40
CA ASN A 611 -13.23 -9.10 -0.88
C ASN A 611 -12.99 -10.25 -1.88
N THR A 612 -12.89 -11.51 -1.40
CA THR A 612 -12.79 -12.67 -2.31
C THR A 612 -13.98 -12.73 -3.26
N PHE A 613 -15.18 -12.31 -2.82
CA PHE A 613 -16.39 -12.26 -3.64
C PHE A 613 -16.25 -11.30 -4.83
N HIS A 614 -15.72 -10.10 -4.60
CA HIS A 614 -15.57 -9.07 -5.65
C HIS A 614 -14.48 -9.40 -6.67
N PHE A 615 -13.56 -10.31 -6.33
CA PHE A 615 -12.50 -10.80 -7.21
C PHE A 615 -12.71 -12.26 -7.65
N ALA A 616 -13.84 -12.88 -7.29
CA ALA A 616 -14.15 -14.25 -7.67
C ALA A 616 -14.19 -14.37 -9.20
N GLY A 617 -13.49 -15.39 -9.73
CA GLY A 617 -13.33 -15.59 -11.18
C GLY A 617 -12.20 -14.78 -11.84
N VAL A 618 -11.52 -13.86 -11.15
CA VAL A 618 -10.39 -13.09 -11.72
C VAL A 618 -9.05 -13.65 -11.25
N SER A 619 -8.23 -14.13 -12.20
CA SER A 619 -6.94 -14.84 -12.01
C SER A 619 -5.84 -14.12 -11.21
N SER A 620 -6.06 -12.90 -10.71
CA SER A 620 -4.97 -11.98 -10.42
C SER A 620 -4.18 -12.22 -9.13
N LYS A 621 -4.46 -13.26 -8.32
CA LYS A 621 -3.58 -13.80 -7.25
C LYS A 621 -4.28 -14.94 -6.49
N ASN A 622 -3.53 -15.93 -6.00
CA ASN A 622 -4.03 -17.00 -5.12
C ASN A 622 -4.59 -16.42 -3.80
N VAL A 623 -5.87 -16.05 -3.81
CA VAL A 623 -6.63 -15.57 -2.64
C VAL A 623 -6.74 -16.64 -1.53
N THR A 624 -6.39 -17.90 -1.85
CA THR A 624 -6.38 -19.06 -0.95
C THR A 624 -5.28 -19.04 0.13
N LEU A 625 -4.29 -18.15 0.05
CA LEU A 625 -3.23 -18.02 1.07
C LEU A 625 -3.60 -17.12 2.26
N GLY A 626 -4.79 -16.51 2.31
CA GLY A 626 -5.16 -15.57 3.37
C GLY A 626 -5.53 -16.26 4.70
N VAL A 627 -6.84 -16.38 4.95
CA VAL A 627 -7.39 -16.95 6.20
C VAL A 627 -6.92 -18.38 6.48
N PRO A 628 -6.83 -19.30 5.49
CA PRO A 628 -6.30 -20.64 5.74
C PRO A 628 -4.87 -20.62 6.28
N ARG A 629 -4.01 -19.71 5.80
CA ARG A 629 -2.65 -19.56 6.30
C ARG A 629 -2.62 -18.97 7.70
N LEU A 630 -3.45 -17.97 7.97
CA LEU A 630 -3.57 -17.40 9.31
C LEU A 630 -3.99 -18.47 10.32
N LYS A 631 -4.92 -19.36 9.94
CA LYS A 631 -5.33 -20.51 10.74
C LYS A 631 -4.18 -21.50 10.98
N GLU A 632 -3.38 -21.81 9.96
CA GLU A 632 -2.19 -22.67 10.12
C GLU A 632 -1.19 -22.07 11.12
N ILE A 633 -0.93 -20.76 11.02
CA ILE A 633 0.00 -20.03 11.90
C ILE A 633 -0.52 -20.03 13.34
N LEU A 634 -1.77 -19.63 13.56
CA LEU A 634 -2.36 -19.53 14.91
C LEU A 634 -2.58 -20.90 15.57
N ASN A 635 -2.73 -21.97 14.79
CA ASN A 635 -2.83 -23.33 15.31
C ASN A 635 -1.49 -24.03 15.47
N LEU A 636 -0.39 -23.41 15.04
CA LEU A 636 0.94 -24.04 14.99
C LEU A 636 0.87 -25.44 14.33
N ALA A 637 0.21 -25.49 13.17
CA ALA A 637 -0.07 -26.75 12.49
C ALA A 637 1.24 -27.45 12.09
N LYS A 638 1.41 -28.71 12.52
CA LYS A 638 2.58 -29.53 12.15
C LYS A 638 2.67 -29.78 10.64
N ASN A 639 1.53 -30.07 10.03
CA ASN A 639 1.42 -30.37 8.60
C ASN A 639 0.78 -29.16 7.89
N ILE A 640 1.62 -28.24 7.40
CA ILE A 640 1.18 -27.09 6.60
C ILE A 640 0.93 -27.52 5.15
N LYS A 641 -0.03 -26.89 4.47
CA LYS A 641 -0.42 -27.28 3.10
C LYS A 641 0.66 -27.01 2.05
N THR A 642 1.38 -25.90 2.18
CA THR A 642 2.41 -25.47 1.22
C THR A 642 3.73 -25.18 1.93
N PRO A 643 4.47 -26.22 2.38
CA PRO A 643 5.80 -26.04 2.92
C PRO A 643 6.73 -25.55 1.81
N SER A 644 7.33 -24.38 2.00
CA SER A 644 8.26 -23.78 1.05
C SER A 644 9.53 -23.36 1.76
N MET A 645 10.67 -23.54 1.10
CA MET A 645 11.97 -23.12 1.59
C MET A 645 12.63 -22.18 0.58
N ALA A 646 13.06 -21.00 1.05
CA ALA A 646 13.87 -20.09 0.25
C ALA A 646 15.35 -20.33 0.58
N VAL A 647 16.10 -20.86 -0.38
CA VAL A 647 17.54 -21.11 -0.23
C VAL A 647 18.30 -20.04 -1.02
N TYR A 648 19.08 -19.22 -0.31
CA TYR A 648 19.91 -18.20 -0.92
C TYR A 648 21.31 -18.74 -1.19
N LEU A 649 21.91 -18.31 -2.29
CA LEU A 649 23.31 -18.61 -2.60
C LEU A 649 24.23 -17.72 -1.75
N ASN A 650 25.37 -18.25 -1.33
CA ASN A 650 26.35 -17.53 -0.50
C ASN A 650 26.93 -16.29 -1.19
N THR A 651 26.87 -16.21 -2.52
CA THR A 651 27.48 -15.12 -3.29
C THR A 651 26.40 -14.24 -3.92
N PRO A 652 26.44 -12.91 -3.72
CA PRO A 652 25.48 -11.99 -4.34
C PRO A 652 25.63 -11.87 -5.87
N LEU A 653 26.78 -12.28 -6.41
CA LEU A 653 27.08 -12.37 -7.86
C LEU A 653 26.93 -13.81 -8.39
N ALA A 654 26.04 -14.60 -7.80
CA ALA A 654 25.86 -15.97 -8.24
C ALA A 654 25.33 -16.04 -9.67
N LYS A 655 25.97 -16.87 -10.50
CA LYS A 655 25.52 -17.13 -11.87
C LYS A 655 24.37 -18.12 -11.88
N GLN A 656 23.52 -18.07 -12.92
CA GLN A 656 22.41 -19.02 -13.10
C GLN A 656 22.86 -20.48 -13.04
N GLU A 657 24.06 -20.80 -13.55
CA GLU A 657 24.63 -22.16 -13.48
C GLU A 657 24.91 -22.64 -12.05
N GLN A 658 25.34 -21.74 -11.16
CA GLN A 658 25.53 -22.09 -9.74
C GLN A 658 24.20 -22.36 -9.05
N ALA A 659 23.15 -21.60 -9.41
CA ALA A 659 21.80 -21.85 -8.93
C ALA A 659 21.26 -23.20 -9.42
N LYS A 660 21.49 -23.56 -10.69
CA LYS A 660 21.12 -24.87 -11.24
C LYS A 660 21.85 -26.01 -10.52
N LYS A 661 23.16 -25.88 -10.30
CA LYS A 661 23.95 -26.89 -9.57
C LYS A 661 23.46 -27.08 -8.13
N LEU A 662 23.13 -25.99 -7.44
CA LEU A 662 22.54 -26.08 -6.11
C LEU A 662 21.16 -26.74 -6.16
N ARG A 663 20.31 -26.36 -7.13
CA ARG A 663 18.99 -26.97 -7.33
C ARG A 663 19.10 -28.49 -7.48
N SER A 664 19.98 -28.98 -8.34
CA SER A 664 20.16 -30.43 -8.55
C SER A 664 20.69 -31.16 -7.32
N MET A 665 21.42 -30.48 -6.43
CA MET A 665 21.90 -31.09 -5.17
C MET A 665 20.82 -31.16 -4.09
N VAL A 666 19.86 -30.23 -4.10
CA VAL A 666 18.79 -30.15 -3.08
C VAL A 666 17.52 -30.87 -3.52
N GLU A 667 17.25 -30.91 -4.83
CA GLU A 667 16.10 -31.56 -5.42
C GLU A 667 16.15 -33.07 -5.16
N TYR A 668 15.17 -33.57 -4.39
CA TYR A 668 15.06 -34.98 -4.09
C TYR A 668 14.83 -35.78 -5.37
N THR A 669 15.84 -36.56 -5.75
CA THR A 669 15.84 -37.41 -6.93
C THR A 669 15.95 -38.85 -6.46
N ASN A 670 15.04 -39.71 -6.89
CA ASN A 670 15.09 -41.14 -6.61
C ASN A 670 15.22 -41.94 -7.90
N LEU A 671 15.56 -43.23 -7.81
CA LEU A 671 15.73 -44.08 -9.00
C LEU A 671 14.46 -44.08 -9.87
N ARG A 672 13.27 -44.05 -9.25
CA ARG A 672 11.98 -43.93 -9.94
C ARG A 672 11.86 -42.69 -10.84
N SER A 673 12.49 -41.57 -10.51
CA SER A 673 12.43 -40.36 -11.35
C SER A 673 13.26 -40.43 -12.63
N VAL A 674 14.23 -41.36 -12.71
CA VAL A 674 15.09 -41.56 -13.89
C VAL A 674 14.79 -42.87 -14.63
N THR A 675 14.25 -43.87 -13.95
CA THR A 675 13.94 -45.18 -14.53
C THR A 675 12.63 -45.16 -15.31
N SER A 676 12.67 -45.58 -16.58
CA SER A 676 11.48 -45.77 -17.41
C SER A 676 10.75 -47.07 -17.05
N VAL A 677 11.47 -48.19 -16.98
CA VAL A 677 10.96 -49.55 -16.70
C VAL A 677 11.98 -50.33 -15.86
N THR A 678 11.50 -51.23 -15.00
CA THR A 678 12.34 -52.25 -14.33
C THR A 678 11.92 -53.64 -14.78
N GLU A 679 12.84 -54.38 -15.38
CA GLU A 679 12.63 -55.75 -15.85
C GLU A 679 13.57 -56.70 -15.11
N ILE A 680 13.17 -57.96 -14.95
CA ILE A 680 13.95 -58.99 -14.30
C ILE A 680 14.14 -60.12 -15.31
N TYR A 681 15.37 -60.31 -15.75
CA TYR A 681 15.76 -61.37 -16.67
C TYR A 681 16.45 -62.50 -15.89
N TYR A 682 16.28 -63.73 -16.37
CA TYR A 682 17.08 -64.86 -15.93
C TYR A 682 18.20 -65.08 -16.95
N ASP A 683 19.39 -64.56 -16.64
CA ASP A 683 20.59 -64.70 -17.46
C ASP A 683 21.66 -65.47 -16.66
N PRO A 684 21.85 -66.78 -16.91
CA PRO A 684 22.67 -67.63 -16.05
C PRO A 684 24.17 -67.51 -16.32
N ASP A 685 24.56 -67.03 -17.51
CA ASP A 685 25.95 -66.76 -17.85
C ASP A 685 26.28 -65.30 -17.52
N ILE A 686 27.44 -65.09 -16.90
CA ILE A 686 27.90 -63.75 -16.48
C ILE A 686 28.71 -63.10 -17.61
N GLN A 687 29.34 -63.90 -18.47
CA GLN A 687 30.23 -63.42 -19.55
C GLN A 687 29.50 -63.22 -20.89
N SER A 688 28.27 -63.70 -20.99
CA SER A 688 27.40 -63.48 -22.15
C SER A 688 26.04 -63.00 -21.67
N THR A 689 25.28 -62.33 -22.54
CA THR A 689 23.91 -61.94 -22.23
C THR A 689 22.97 -62.36 -23.33
N ASN A 690 21.75 -62.75 -22.91
CA ASN A 690 20.66 -63.05 -23.82
C ASN A 690 19.91 -61.79 -24.30
N ILE A 691 20.27 -60.60 -23.79
CA ILE A 691 19.69 -59.31 -24.18
C ILE A 691 20.57 -58.70 -25.30
N PRO A 692 20.07 -58.63 -26.55
CA PRO A 692 20.87 -58.17 -27.69
C PRO A 692 21.41 -56.74 -27.51
N GLU A 693 20.65 -55.87 -26.82
CA GLU A 693 21.05 -54.48 -26.56
C GLU A 693 22.19 -54.36 -25.54
N ASP A 694 22.37 -55.35 -24.66
CA ASP A 694 23.37 -55.34 -23.59
C ASP A 694 24.69 -56.04 -23.99
N MET A 695 24.72 -56.76 -25.13
CA MET A 695 25.88 -57.53 -25.58
C MET A 695 27.16 -56.68 -25.67
N ASP A 696 27.08 -55.51 -26.32
CA ASP A 696 28.22 -54.60 -26.45
C ASP A 696 28.71 -54.10 -25.07
N MET A 697 27.79 -53.86 -24.13
CA MET A 697 28.13 -53.41 -22.77
C MET A 697 28.83 -54.53 -21.99
N VAL A 698 28.33 -55.75 -22.06
CA VAL A 698 28.90 -56.92 -21.38
C VAL A 698 30.27 -57.28 -21.97
N GLU A 699 30.41 -57.35 -23.30
CA GLU A 699 31.69 -57.62 -23.95
C GLU A 699 32.73 -56.56 -23.61
N SER A 700 32.37 -55.27 -23.67
CA SER A 700 33.29 -54.18 -23.35
C SER A 700 33.72 -54.16 -21.88
N TYR A 701 32.85 -54.55 -20.95
CA TYR A 701 33.17 -54.67 -19.53
C TYR A 701 34.23 -55.75 -19.29
N PHE A 702 34.12 -56.92 -19.94
CA PHE A 702 35.06 -58.04 -19.78
C PHE A 702 36.31 -57.95 -20.67
N LEU A 703 36.36 -57.04 -21.64
CA LEU A 703 37.54 -56.73 -22.46
C LEU A 703 38.62 -55.94 -21.71
N ILE A 704 38.23 -55.17 -20.69
CA ILE A 704 39.17 -54.45 -19.82
C ILE A 704 39.52 -55.39 -18.66
N PRO A 705 40.78 -55.83 -18.51
CA PRO A 705 41.15 -56.76 -17.45
C PRO A 705 40.93 -56.12 -16.08
N ASP A 706 40.16 -56.78 -15.21
CA ASP A 706 40.03 -56.40 -13.81
C ASP A 706 41.37 -56.64 -13.08
N ASP A 707 41.94 -55.59 -12.47
CA ASP A 707 43.17 -55.64 -11.66
C ASP A 707 43.08 -56.56 -10.42
N THR A 708 41.94 -57.20 -10.19
CA THR A 708 41.69 -58.15 -9.08
C THR A 708 41.83 -59.63 -9.45
N GLN A 709 42.18 -59.97 -10.69
CA GLN A 709 42.55 -61.34 -11.08
C GLN A 709 44.07 -61.54 -11.24
N ALA A 710 44.85 -61.06 -10.26
CA ALA A 710 46.17 -61.61 -9.98
C ALA A 710 46.02 -62.80 -9.03
N ASP A 711 46.16 -64.01 -9.56
CA ASP A 711 46.06 -65.31 -8.88
C ASP A 711 46.83 -65.39 -7.55
N PRO A 712 46.29 -66.04 -6.50
CA PRO A 712 47.10 -66.78 -5.57
C PRO A 712 47.28 -68.23 -6.10
N SER A 713 48.46 -68.45 -6.68
CA SER A 713 49.19 -69.71 -6.98
C SER A 713 49.39 -70.06 -8.45
#